data_AF-A0A8H7R8N9-F1
#
_entry.id   AF-A0A8H7R8N9-F1
#
_cell.length_a   1.000
_cell.length_b   1.000
_cell.length_c   1.000
_cell.angle_alpha   90.00
_cell.angle_beta   90.00
_cell.angle_gamma   90.00
#
_symmetry.space_group_name_H-M   'P 1'
#
loop_
_entity.id
_entity.type
_entity.pdbx_description
1 polymer ?
#
loop_
_entity_poly.entity_id
_entity_poly.type
_entity_poly.pdbx_seq_one_letter_code
_entity_poly.pdbx_strand_id
1 'polypeptide(L)'
;MVKGLSHIVYVASSDELFQRTIEFYRAFGFKVLTAPNQLDKEDDKETWLKMEANEHAMTSDVIIRLILNLRCVPKTRPSEDMDWSLNESALALSVFDVGAVKSQLDTLGCAYQDRSIKSFSGTFQLIELYTLDPLNNTVIFANKPAFPSLLNTPLSGPGSVEEAHKNMGPSKKIGVLTSGGDAPGMNPCVRAVVRYGISKGCDVFAIYEGYQGLVDNGIKKMDWKSVRGYLSVGGTTIGTARCMPFKTREGRLQAAENLIKSGIDALIVCGGDGSLTGADVFRSEWSGLTAELLEQDRITEDESNSYTSLTIVGLVGSIDNDMSSTDITIGAVTSLHRICEAVDSIGTTALSHSRAFVIEVMGRHCGWLALAAGIATGADFVFIPERPPTGEDWQETLCAVAHRHRKLGKRKTVVIVAEGALDKNLNPIKAEDIKDILTDRLGLDTRVTTLGHTQRGGAPAAFDRILATIQSVAAVDAVLRSTPDTPSPMIGMSANEVTSGPLMKAVELTHEVAKAIGEKNFARAMELRDPQFAEEYLAYNATTILDDDSMLVPPHRRLRVGIINVGAPAGGMNAATRTAVRYALNRGHTPFAILNGFPGLAAGSVEELSWIGVDGWTSRGGSELGTTRAVPGEAVDMGMIAYQLQKFNIQSLLVVGGFEAFSSVINLEAARPKYPSLNIPIALISATVSNNVPGTDFSLGSDTALNAIVDSCDAIVQSARSSRRRVFVVEVQGGRSGYLAVEAGLASGASTIYIPEEGVNLSRLQSDSRHLMAMYMDDAADKSEGRIILRNETVSKTYTTDVISDILKDEGHALFDSRTAVLGHIQQGVNPSPMDRIRATRLAKCSIDFFEEHSSAALENAHEQNQPVPVELSSIPESAAVVGVSGISVTYRSVKELIAVTDMKNRKPLDAWWMSHRPLVDLLSGRGLFTPEAQAALARNQADK
;
A
#
# COMPACT_ATOMS: atom_id res chain seq x y z
N MET A 1 10.60 38.89 -4.16
CA MET A 1 9.18 38.55 -4.44
C MET A 1 8.94 38.74 -5.92
N VAL A 2 8.89 37.66 -6.71
CA VAL A 2 8.33 37.69 -8.07
C VAL A 2 6.94 37.09 -7.95
N LYS A 3 5.89 37.91 -8.06
CA LYS A 3 4.49 37.48 -8.07
C LYS A 3 4.18 36.85 -9.44
N GLY A 4 4.65 35.63 -9.68
CA GLY A 4 4.41 34.89 -10.93
C GLY A 4 5.02 35.51 -12.19
N LEU A 5 4.92 34.78 -13.30
CA LEU A 5 5.28 35.24 -14.64
C LEU A 5 4.08 36.01 -15.21
N SER A 6 4.21 37.31 -15.47
CA SER A 6 3.09 38.12 -15.97
C SER A 6 2.79 37.85 -17.44
N HIS A 7 3.84 37.69 -18.26
CA HIS A 7 3.76 37.31 -19.67
C HIS A 7 5.15 36.87 -20.18
N ILE A 8 5.17 36.08 -21.25
CA ILE A 8 6.35 35.69 -22.01
C ILE A 8 6.48 36.63 -23.20
N VAL A 9 7.66 37.15 -23.47
CA VAL A 9 7.90 38.04 -24.63
C VAL A 9 8.62 37.24 -25.72
N TYR A 10 7.98 37.12 -26.88
CA TYR A 10 8.59 36.57 -28.09
C TYR A 10 8.77 37.67 -29.13
N VAL A 11 9.89 37.61 -29.84
CA VAL A 11 10.25 38.58 -30.86
C VAL A 11 10.40 37.87 -32.19
N ALA A 12 9.61 38.24 -33.18
CA ALA A 12 9.69 37.75 -34.54
C ALA A 12 10.55 38.68 -35.39
N SER A 13 11.45 38.12 -36.20
CA SER A 13 12.35 38.87 -37.08
C SER A 13 11.77 39.16 -38.46
N SER A 14 10.61 38.60 -38.81
CA SER A 14 9.90 38.85 -40.07
C SER A 14 8.38 38.77 -39.89
N ASP A 15 7.64 39.43 -40.78
CA ASP A 15 6.17 39.42 -40.76
C ASP A 15 5.61 38.01 -41.02
N GLU A 16 6.29 37.21 -41.85
CA GLU A 16 5.93 35.81 -42.10
C GLU A 16 6.05 34.97 -40.82
N LEU A 17 7.15 35.10 -40.07
CA LEU A 17 7.33 34.39 -38.80
C LEU A 17 6.34 34.87 -37.75
N PHE A 18 6.02 36.17 -37.74
CA PHE A 18 5.02 36.75 -36.85
C PHE A 18 3.64 36.11 -37.07
N GLN A 19 3.18 36.02 -38.34
CA GLN A 19 1.90 35.38 -38.66
C GLN A 19 1.89 33.89 -38.38
N ARG A 20 2.93 33.16 -38.80
CA ARG A 20 3.04 31.70 -38.54
C ARG A 20 3.05 31.37 -37.05
N THR A 21 3.66 32.22 -36.23
CA THR A 21 3.66 32.04 -34.77
C THR A 21 2.25 32.24 -34.18
N ILE A 22 1.49 33.22 -34.68
CA ILE A 22 0.08 33.41 -34.27
C ILE A 22 -0.76 32.18 -34.66
N GLU A 23 -0.60 31.67 -35.88
CA GLU A 23 -1.32 30.48 -36.35
C GLU A 23 -0.97 29.22 -35.54
N PHE A 24 0.32 29.02 -35.24
CA PHE A 24 0.80 27.91 -34.42
C PHE A 24 0.13 27.90 -33.04
N TYR A 25 0.20 29.01 -32.29
CA TYR A 25 -0.39 29.06 -30.95
C TYR A 25 -1.93 29.04 -30.97
N ARG A 26 -2.57 29.59 -32.01
CA ARG A 26 -4.02 29.47 -32.21
C ARG A 26 -4.48 28.02 -32.37
N ALA A 27 -3.70 27.20 -33.08
CA ALA A 27 -4.02 25.78 -33.24
C ALA A 27 -4.12 25.09 -31.88
N PHE A 28 -3.22 25.42 -30.94
CA PHE A 28 -3.23 24.87 -29.58
C PHE A 28 -4.09 25.65 -28.57
N GLY A 29 -5.06 26.45 -29.04
CA GLY A 29 -6.10 27.05 -28.19
C GLY A 29 -5.80 28.44 -27.63
N PHE A 30 -4.73 29.13 -28.05
CA PHE A 30 -4.49 30.52 -27.67
C PHE A 30 -5.46 31.47 -28.39
N LYS A 31 -6.08 32.37 -27.63
CA LYS A 31 -6.92 33.47 -28.13
C LYS A 31 -6.08 34.73 -28.35
N VAL A 32 -6.41 35.49 -29.39
CA VAL A 32 -5.77 36.80 -29.64
C VAL A 32 -6.57 37.87 -28.92
N LEU A 33 -5.96 38.52 -27.93
CA LEU A 33 -6.64 39.54 -27.11
C LEU A 33 -6.74 40.90 -27.79
N THR A 34 -5.71 41.28 -28.55
CA THR A 34 -5.64 42.56 -29.23
C THR A 34 -5.36 42.29 -30.70
N ALA A 35 -6.15 42.89 -31.60
CA ALA A 35 -5.75 42.98 -33.01
C ALA A 35 -4.37 43.67 -33.09
N PRO A 36 -3.49 43.29 -34.05
CA PRO A 36 -2.16 43.86 -34.14
C PRO A 36 -2.24 45.39 -34.21
N ASN A 37 -1.90 46.05 -33.11
CA ASN A 37 -1.94 47.51 -33.03
C ASN A 37 -0.75 48.04 -33.84
N GLN A 38 -1.03 48.93 -34.80
CA GLN A 38 -0.01 49.80 -35.37
C GLN A 38 0.36 50.81 -34.27
N LEU A 39 1.45 50.55 -33.56
CA LEU A 39 2.12 51.60 -32.79
C LEU A 39 2.76 52.57 -33.80
N ASP A 40 2.86 53.86 -33.46
CA ASP A 40 3.20 55.00 -34.34
C ASP A 40 4.63 55.00 -34.97
N LYS A 41 5.16 53.84 -35.35
CA LYS A 41 6.36 53.64 -36.16
C LYS A 41 6.14 52.46 -37.11
N GLU A 42 6.43 52.63 -38.40
CA GLU A 42 6.19 51.66 -39.49
C GLU A 42 6.81 50.26 -39.31
N ASP A 43 7.60 50.01 -38.24
CA ASP A 43 8.40 48.78 -38.05
C ASP A 43 8.00 47.89 -36.85
N ASP A 44 7.10 48.32 -35.94
CA ASP A 44 6.82 47.60 -34.68
C ASP A 44 5.34 47.20 -34.55
N LYS A 45 4.99 45.96 -34.96
CA LYS A 45 3.67 45.33 -34.69
C LYS A 45 3.73 44.57 -33.38
N GLU A 46 2.70 44.68 -32.54
CA GLU A 46 2.56 43.82 -31.36
C GLU A 46 1.17 43.19 -31.26
N THR A 47 1.15 41.95 -30.75
CA THR A 47 -0.06 41.17 -30.50
C THR A 47 0.07 40.43 -29.18
N TRP A 48 -1.04 40.26 -28.49
CA TRP A 48 -1.12 39.50 -27.24
C TRP A 48 -1.91 38.21 -27.47
N LEU A 49 -1.26 37.08 -27.20
CA LEU A 49 -1.86 35.75 -27.22
C LEU A 49 -2.10 35.32 -25.79
N LYS A 50 -3.33 34.91 -25.47
CA LYS A 50 -3.69 34.39 -24.16
C LYS A 50 -4.27 33.01 -24.33
N MET A 51 -3.64 32.04 -23.67
CA MET A 51 -4.32 30.81 -23.31
C MET A 51 -4.89 31.01 -21.92
N GLU A 52 -6.21 31.00 -21.83
CA GLU A 52 -6.89 31.03 -20.55
C GLU A 52 -6.51 29.76 -19.78
N ALA A 53 -6.13 29.93 -18.52
CA ALA A 53 -6.02 28.80 -17.63
C ALA A 53 -7.34 28.03 -17.64
N ASN A 54 -7.25 26.72 -17.75
CA ASN A 54 -8.41 25.89 -17.48
C ASN A 54 -8.68 26.02 -15.99
N GLU A 55 -9.85 26.51 -15.59
CA GLU A 55 -10.21 26.71 -14.17
C GLU A 55 -10.12 25.40 -13.35
N HIS A 56 -10.08 24.24 -14.02
CA HIS A 56 -9.99 22.90 -13.44
C HIS A 56 -8.59 22.28 -13.50
N ALA A 57 -7.61 22.96 -14.11
CA ALA A 57 -6.21 22.55 -14.09
C ALA A 57 -5.40 23.62 -13.37
N MET A 58 -4.41 23.22 -12.56
CA MET A 58 -3.53 24.14 -11.82
C MET A 58 -2.51 24.80 -12.74
N THR A 59 -3.01 25.59 -13.70
CA THR A 59 -2.23 26.36 -14.68
C THR A 59 -2.49 27.84 -14.48
N SER A 60 -1.45 28.67 -14.64
CA SER A 60 -1.62 30.12 -14.74
C SER A 60 -1.99 30.48 -16.18
N ASP A 61 -2.72 31.58 -16.37
CA ASP A 61 -2.90 32.19 -17.69
C ASP A 61 -1.54 32.30 -18.39
N VAL A 62 -1.40 31.69 -19.55
CA VAL A 62 -0.19 31.84 -20.36
C VAL A 62 -0.44 32.99 -21.31
N ILE A 63 0.19 34.13 -20.99
CA ILE A 63 0.15 35.31 -21.83
C ILE A 63 1.46 35.40 -22.60
N ILE A 64 1.40 35.36 -23.93
CA ILE A 64 2.54 35.58 -24.81
C ILE A 64 2.35 36.93 -25.48
N ARG A 65 3.27 37.86 -25.21
CA ARG A 65 3.41 39.12 -25.96
C ARG A 65 4.32 38.87 -27.14
N LEU A 66 3.77 38.86 -28.34
CA LEU A 66 4.50 38.69 -29.58
C LEU A 66 4.77 40.05 -30.22
N ILE A 67 6.04 40.36 -30.47
CA ILE A 67 6.51 41.63 -31.03
C ILE A 67 7.20 41.36 -32.36
N LEU A 68 6.83 42.06 -33.42
CA LEU A 68 7.60 42.11 -34.66
C LEU A 68 8.72 43.14 -34.48
N ASN A 69 9.96 42.71 -34.65
CA ASN A 69 11.12 43.60 -34.68
C ASN A 69 12.10 43.13 -35.77
N LEU A 70 12.12 43.86 -36.88
CA LEU A 70 12.94 43.54 -38.05
C LEU A 70 14.45 43.63 -37.81
N ARG A 71 14.88 44.20 -36.68
CA ARG A 71 16.30 44.31 -36.27
C ARG A 71 16.75 43.16 -35.37
N CYS A 72 15.85 42.24 -35.01
CA CYS A 72 16.17 41.11 -34.16
C CYS A 72 16.93 40.03 -34.93
N VAL A 73 17.94 39.43 -34.29
CA VAL A 73 18.67 38.28 -34.84
C VAL A 73 17.82 37.02 -34.62
N PRO A 74 17.46 36.28 -35.69
CA PRO A 74 16.67 35.06 -35.55
C PRO A 74 17.42 34.00 -34.75
N LYS A 75 16.70 33.31 -33.87
CA LYS A 75 17.23 32.22 -33.07
C LYS A 75 17.59 31.04 -33.98
N THR A 76 18.77 30.47 -33.80
CA THR A 76 19.21 29.30 -34.57
C THR A 76 18.36 28.07 -34.23
N ARG A 77 17.92 27.33 -35.26
CA ARG A 77 17.17 26.08 -35.08
C ARG A 77 18.12 25.00 -34.53
N PRO A 78 17.78 24.35 -33.40
CA PRO A 78 18.52 23.18 -32.92
C PRO A 78 18.54 22.05 -33.96
N SER A 79 19.63 21.27 -34.01
CA SER A 79 19.68 20.06 -34.85
C SER A 79 18.59 19.06 -34.44
N GLU A 80 18.05 18.30 -35.39
CA GLU A 80 17.06 17.25 -35.13
C GLU A 80 17.69 16.04 -34.42
N ASP A 81 19.01 15.85 -34.58
CA ASP A 81 19.80 14.80 -33.90
C ASP A 81 20.13 15.13 -32.43
N MET A 82 19.89 16.38 -31.99
CA MET A 82 20.10 16.78 -30.60
C MET A 82 18.87 16.46 -29.75
N ASP A 83 19.10 16.03 -28.52
CA ASP A 83 18.04 15.83 -27.54
C ASP A 83 17.45 17.18 -27.08
N TRP A 84 16.23 17.49 -27.51
CA TRP A 84 15.58 18.76 -27.20
C TRP A 84 15.17 18.89 -25.72
N SER A 85 15.23 17.80 -24.94
CA SER A 85 15.00 17.85 -23.49
C SER A 85 16.14 18.51 -22.71
N LEU A 86 17.31 18.70 -23.34
CA LEU A 86 18.47 19.36 -22.74
C LEU A 86 18.45 20.89 -22.87
N ASN A 87 17.41 21.47 -23.48
CA ASN A 87 17.29 22.91 -23.63
C ASN A 87 16.99 23.60 -22.29
N GLU A 88 17.73 24.67 -21.99
CA GLU A 88 17.64 25.40 -20.70
C GLU A 88 16.34 26.18 -20.50
N SER A 89 15.59 26.43 -21.59
CA SER A 89 14.35 27.21 -21.56
C SER A 89 13.28 26.60 -22.46
N ALA A 90 12.11 26.28 -21.91
CA ALA A 90 10.98 25.75 -22.66
C ALA A 90 9.65 26.24 -22.08
N LEU A 91 8.65 26.38 -22.95
CA LEU A 91 7.25 26.57 -22.56
C LEU A 91 6.61 25.20 -22.37
N ALA A 92 6.25 24.83 -21.14
CA ALA A 92 5.54 23.58 -20.86
C ALA A 92 4.03 23.79 -20.80
N LEU A 93 3.29 23.01 -21.58
CA LEU A 93 1.84 22.99 -21.66
C LEU A 93 1.32 21.64 -21.19
N SER A 94 0.30 21.66 -20.32
CA SER A 94 -0.32 20.43 -19.81
C SER A 94 -1.32 19.88 -20.84
N VAL A 95 -1.24 18.59 -21.17
CA VAL A 95 -2.15 17.94 -22.15
C VAL A 95 -2.72 16.62 -21.61
N PHE A 96 -3.99 16.37 -21.94
CA PHE A 96 -4.69 15.13 -21.57
C PHE A 96 -4.64 14.08 -22.69
N ASP A 97 -4.63 14.51 -23.95
CA ASP A 97 -4.62 13.64 -25.12
C ASP A 97 -3.44 13.96 -26.05
N VAL A 98 -2.47 13.05 -26.10
CA VAL A 98 -1.29 13.15 -26.97
C VAL A 98 -1.62 12.88 -28.41
N GLY A 99 -2.60 12.01 -28.68
CA GLY A 99 -2.99 11.65 -30.04
C GLY A 99 -3.49 12.87 -30.78
N ALA A 100 -4.33 13.68 -30.13
CA ALA A 100 -4.80 14.95 -30.66
C ALA A 100 -3.65 15.93 -30.94
N VAL A 101 -2.71 16.09 -29.99
CA VAL A 101 -1.56 16.99 -30.15
C VAL A 101 -0.65 16.55 -31.30
N LYS A 102 -0.34 15.25 -31.41
CA LYS A 102 0.47 14.70 -32.51
C LYS A 102 -0.20 14.94 -33.86
N SER A 103 -1.49 14.60 -33.99
CA SER A 103 -2.25 14.82 -35.23
C SER A 103 -2.25 16.30 -35.64
N GLN A 104 -2.26 17.20 -34.66
CA GLN A 104 -2.26 18.63 -34.92
C GLN A 104 -0.87 19.16 -35.32
N LEU A 105 0.20 18.64 -34.70
CA LEU A 105 1.58 18.91 -35.12
C LEU A 105 1.87 18.38 -36.53
N ASP A 106 1.36 17.19 -36.86
CA ASP A 106 1.46 16.60 -38.20
C ASP A 106 0.73 17.49 -39.23
N THR A 107 -0.44 18.02 -38.90
CA THR A 107 -1.21 18.94 -39.76
C THR A 107 -0.46 20.26 -40.02
N LEU A 108 0.27 20.76 -39.02
CA LEU A 108 1.08 21.97 -39.11
C LEU A 108 2.46 21.74 -39.77
N GLY A 109 2.85 20.49 -40.01
CA GLY A 109 4.16 20.12 -40.56
C GLY A 109 5.32 20.37 -39.57
N CYS A 110 5.05 20.31 -38.26
CA CYS A 110 6.06 20.53 -37.21
C CYS A 110 6.72 19.20 -36.80
N ALA A 111 8.06 19.18 -36.76
CA ALA A 111 8.81 18.03 -36.23
C ALA A 111 8.71 17.96 -34.70
N TYR A 112 8.57 16.77 -34.14
CA TYR A 112 8.50 16.54 -32.70
C TYR A 112 9.32 15.31 -32.25
N GLN A 113 9.78 15.31 -31.00
CA GLN A 113 10.41 14.18 -30.32
C GLN A 113 9.45 13.63 -29.25
N ASP A 114 9.08 12.34 -29.35
CA ASP A 114 8.20 11.67 -28.39
C ASP A 114 9.00 10.91 -27.34
N ARG A 115 8.82 11.27 -26.06
CA ARG A 115 9.42 10.60 -24.89
C ARG A 115 8.36 10.07 -23.93
N SER A 116 7.15 9.82 -24.41
CA SER A 116 6.08 9.27 -23.59
C SER A 116 6.44 7.86 -23.10
N ILE A 117 6.32 7.61 -21.78
CA ILE A 117 6.58 6.32 -21.13
C ILE A 117 5.26 5.77 -20.60
N LYS A 118 4.91 4.53 -20.97
CA LYS A 118 3.74 3.85 -20.37
C LYS A 118 4.16 3.13 -19.10
N SER A 119 3.41 3.33 -18.00
CA SER A 119 3.58 2.54 -16.77
C SER A 119 3.08 1.10 -16.97
N PHE A 120 3.52 0.23 -16.07
CA PHE A 120 3.30 -1.19 -16.15
C PHE A 120 1.86 -1.64 -15.82
N SER A 121 1.16 -0.99 -14.90
CA SER A 121 -0.22 -1.34 -14.55
C SER A 121 -1.25 -0.87 -15.58
N GLY A 122 -0.82 -0.15 -16.63
CA GLY A 122 -1.71 0.49 -17.59
C GLY A 122 -2.50 1.68 -17.02
N THR A 123 -2.33 1.99 -15.73
CA THR A 123 -3.05 3.07 -15.04
C THR A 123 -2.43 4.45 -15.29
N PHE A 124 -1.12 4.51 -15.58
CA PHE A 124 -0.38 5.74 -15.83
C PHE A 124 0.38 5.71 -17.15
N GLN A 125 0.36 6.82 -17.90
CA GLN A 125 1.19 7.05 -19.08
C GLN A 125 1.87 8.40 -18.88
N LEU A 126 3.17 8.44 -18.64
CA LEU A 126 3.93 9.69 -18.71
C LEU A 126 3.94 10.16 -20.16
N ILE A 127 3.51 11.39 -20.37
CA ILE A 127 3.46 12.02 -21.69
C ILE A 127 4.49 13.13 -21.65
N GLU A 128 5.45 13.09 -22.57
CA GLU A 128 6.36 14.20 -22.82
C GLU A 128 6.64 14.27 -24.33
N LEU A 129 6.07 15.29 -24.98
CA LEU A 129 6.24 15.55 -26.40
C LEU A 129 6.96 16.90 -26.58
N TYR A 130 8.10 16.89 -27.23
CA TYR A 130 8.91 18.09 -27.46
C TYR A 130 8.74 18.56 -28.90
N THR A 131 8.40 19.84 -29.10
CA THR A 131 8.34 20.47 -30.43
C THR A 131 9.03 21.83 -30.41
N LEU A 132 9.30 22.37 -31.59
CA LEU A 132 9.76 23.75 -31.77
C LEU A 132 8.63 24.60 -32.36
N ASP A 133 8.44 25.80 -31.82
CA ASP A 133 7.59 26.81 -32.44
C ASP A 133 8.29 27.46 -33.67
N PRO A 134 7.59 28.25 -34.51
CA PRO A 134 8.19 28.90 -35.68
C PRO A 134 9.36 29.85 -35.38
N LEU A 135 9.54 30.28 -34.12
CA LEU A 135 10.66 31.11 -33.65
C LEU A 135 11.80 30.27 -33.03
N ASN A 136 11.74 28.94 -33.14
CA ASN A 136 12.68 27.99 -32.56
C ASN A 136 12.72 28.01 -31.02
N ASN A 137 11.60 28.32 -30.37
CA ASN A 137 11.42 28.09 -28.94
C ASN A 137 10.90 26.68 -28.69
N THR A 138 11.43 26.03 -27.66
CA THR A 138 10.99 24.69 -27.27
C THR A 138 9.66 24.76 -26.56
N VAL A 139 8.68 24.01 -27.06
CA VAL A 139 7.37 23.81 -26.46
C VAL A 139 7.26 22.35 -26.05
N ILE A 140 6.91 22.10 -24.79
CA ILE A 140 6.75 20.77 -24.23
C ILE A 140 5.26 20.55 -23.99
N PHE A 141 4.69 19.49 -24.55
CA PHE A 141 3.37 19.01 -24.18
C PHE A 141 3.54 17.82 -23.24
N ALA A 142 3.16 18.00 -21.97
CA ALA A 142 3.31 16.96 -20.96
C ALA A 142 2.00 16.74 -20.19
N ASN A 143 1.79 15.56 -19.64
CA ASN A 143 0.66 15.33 -18.71
C ASN A 143 1.03 15.53 -17.24
N LYS A 144 2.29 15.89 -16.96
CA LYS A 144 2.74 16.36 -15.65
C LYS A 144 2.65 17.89 -15.62
N PRO A 145 2.07 18.49 -14.58
CA PRO A 145 2.21 19.92 -14.37
C PRO A 145 3.67 20.21 -13.99
N ALA A 146 4.25 21.26 -14.58
CA ALA A 146 5.48 21.83 -14.05
C ALA A 146 5.15 22.44 -12.68
N PHE A 147 5.49 21.70 -11.64
CA PHE A 147 5.06 21.81 -10.25
C PHE A 147 3.65 21.28 -9.93
N PRO A 148 3.53 20.56 -8.80
CA PRO A 148 2.35 19.77 -8.47
C PRO A 148 1.42 20.63 -7.63
N SER A 149 0.22 20.78 -8.13
CA SER A 149 -0.90 21.07 -7.27
C SER A 149 -2.10 20.32 -7.82
N LEU A 150 -2.33 19.14 -7.28
CA LEU A 150 -3.59 18.43 -7.40
C LEU A 150 -4.45 18.90 -6.23
N LEU A 151 -5.10 20.05 -6.40
CA LEU A 151 -6.17 20.52 -5.52
C LEU A 151 -6.96 21.60 -6.24
N ASN A 152 -7.58 21.20 -7.35
CA ASN A 152 -8.82 21.79 -7.83
C ASN A 152 -9.37 20.89 -8.96
N THR A 153 -9.77 19.66 -8.62
CA THR A 153 -11.19 19.38 -8.87
C THR A 153 -11.89 20.38 -7.99
N PRO A 154 -12.53 21.42 -8.54
CA PRO A 154 -13.44 22.12 -7.70
C PRO A 154 -14.56 21.10 -7.45
N LEU A 155 -14.74 20.70 -6.18
CA LEU A 155 -16.04 20.99 -5.58
C LEU A 155 -16.22 22.45 -5.93
N SER A 156 -17.05 22.61 -6.94
CA SER A 156 -17.26 23.75 -7.79
C SER A 156 -17.30 25.06 -6.95
N GLY A 157 -17.13 26.26 -7.54
CA GLY A 157 -17.03 27.51 -6.75
C GLY A 157 -18.18 27.74 -5.73
N PRO A 158 -18.13 28.80 -4.90
CA PRO A 158 -19.16 29.08 -3.89
C PRO A 158 -20.59 29.27 -4.45
N GLY A 159 -20.79 29.27 -5.78
CA GLY A 159 -22.10 29.16 -6.44
C GLY A 159 -22.55 27.74 -6.78
N SER A 160 -21.75 26.73 -6.49
CA SER A 160 -21.95 25.37 -7.01
C SER A 160 -22.32 24.33 -5.97
N VAL A 161 -22.15 24.64 -4.69
CA VAL A 161 -22.95 23.97 -3.68
C VAL A 161 -24.39 24.34 -4.01
N GLU A 162 -24.70 25.59 -4.36
CA GLU A 162 -26.04 25.94 -4.83
C GLU A 162 -26.43 25.32 -6.21
N GLU A 163 -25.53 25.17 -7.19
CA GLU A 163 -25.86 24.54 -8.49
C GLU A 163 -25.82 23.00 -8.51
N ALA A 164 -24.92 22.34 -7.76
CA ALA A 164 -24.93 20.89 -7.58
C ALA A 164 -26.11 20.45 -6.71
N HIS A 165 -26.51 21.26 -5.71
CA HIS A 165 -27.73 21.00 -4.93
C HIS A 165 -29.02 21.31 -5.70
N LYS A 166 -28.98 22.12 -6.78
CA LYS A 166 -30.16 22.34 -7.66
C LYS A 166 -30.45 21.19 -8.61
N ASN A 167 -29.47 20.31 -8.87
CA ASN A 167 -29.61 19.16 -9.78
C ASN A 167 -29.57 17.78 -9.09
N MET A 168 -29.50 17.74 -7.75
CA MET A 168 -29.58 16.47 -7.02
C MET A 168 -31.03 16.13 -6.70
N GLY A 169 -31.46 14.94 -7.14
CA GLY A 169 -32.63 14.27 -6.56
C GLY A 169 -32.46 14.05 -5.05
N PRO A 170 -33.44 13.43 -4.37
CA PRO A 170 -33.40 13.24 -2.93
C PRO A 170 -32.07 12.59 -2.46
N SER A 171 -31.50 13.12 -1.36
CA SER A 171 -30.27 12.60 -0.74
C SER A 171 -30.43 11.12 -0.39
N LYS A 172 -29.58 10.25 -0.96
CA LYS A 172 -29.54 8.82 -0.65
C LYS A 172 -29.21 8.61 0.83
N LYS A 173 -29.91 7.67 1.48
CA LYS A 173 -29.69 7.33 2.88
C LYS A 173 -29.00 5.98 3.00
N ILE A 174 -27.81 5.97 3.57
CA ILE A 174 -26.97 4.77 3.67
C ILE A 174 -26.96 4.27 5.11
N GLY A 175 -27.39 3.04 5.33
CA GLY A 175 -27.19 2.31 6.59
C GLY A 175 -25.84 1.59 6.58
N VAL A 176 -25.09 1.65 7.69
CA VAL A 176 -23.89 0.84 7.92
C VAL A 176 -24.06 -0.01 9.17
N LEU A 177 -23.73 -1.30 9.05
CA LEU A 177 -23.76 -2.23 10.18
C LEU A 177 -22.51 -3.10 10.22
N THR A 178 -22.11 -3.49 11.42
CA THR A 178 -21.07 -4.51 11.65
C THR A 178 -21.71 -5.76 12.23
N SER A 179 -21.44 -6.92 11.66
CA SER A 179 -22.06 -8.19 12.06
C SER A 179 -21.07 -9.35 12.06
N GLY A 180 -21.22 -10.26 13.02
CA GLY A 180 -20.35 -11.41 13.20
C GLY A 180 -19.37 -11.22 14.37
N GLY A 181 -18.30 -12.00 14.38
CA GLY A 181 -17.23 -11.79 15.35
C GLY A 181 -16.49 -10.49 15.06
N ASP A 182 -16.07 -9.79 16.11
CA ASP A 182 -15.33 -8.54 15.98
C ASP A 182 -13.96 -8.76 15.31
N ALA A 183 -13.56 -7.77 14.51
CA ALA A 183 -12.28 -7.74 13.82
C ALA A 183 -11.67 -6.32 13.92
N PRO A 184 -10.40 -6.17 14.33
CA PRO A 184 -9.74 -4.87 14.36
C PRO A 184 -9.70 -4.23 12.97
N GLY A 185 -10.40 -3.11 12.79
CA GLY A 185 -10.57 -2.47 11.47
C GLY A 185 -12.03 -2.14 11.14
N MET A 186 -12.99 -2.74 11.84
CA MET A 186 -14.41 -2.41 11.71
C MET A 186 -14.70 -0.92 12.06
N ASN A 187 -14.09 -0.37 13.11
CA ASN A 187 -14.19 1.06 13.42
C ASN A 187 -13.63 1.98 12.31
N PRO A 188 -12.39 1.77 11.80
CA PRO A 188 -11.91 2.44 10.60
C PRO A 188 -12.87 2.35 9.40
N CYS A 189 -13.49 1.19 9.18
CA CYS A 189 -14.49 0.99 8.13
C CYS A 189 -15.71 1.89 8.32
N VAL A 190 -16.37 1.82 9.48
CA VAL A 190 -17.54 2.66 9.81
C VAL A 190 -17.20 4.14 9.68
N ARG A 191 -16.01 4.56 10.14
CA ARG A 191 -15.54 5.95 10.01
C ARG A 191 -15.46 6.40 8.56
N ALA A 192 -14.87 5.58 7.70
CA ALA A 192 -14.67 5.91 6.30
C ALA A 192 -16.01 5.96 5.55
N VAL A 193 -16.92 5.01 5.79
CA VAL A 193 -18.29 5.02 5.23
C VAL A 193 -19.02 6.32 5.62
N VAL A 194 -19.02 6.67 6.91
CA VAL A 194 -19.71 7.87 7.41
C VAL A 194 -19.12 9.14 6.80
N ARG A 195 -17.79 9.33 6.88
CA ARG A 195 -17.16 10.57 6.39
C ARG A 195 -17.26 10.70 4.87
N TYR A 196 -16.96 9.65 4.13
CA TYR A 196 -17.00 9.71 2.67
C TYR A 196 -18.45 9.82 2.16
N GLY A 197 -19.41 9.11 2.76
CA GLY A 197 -20.84 9.25 2.44
C GLY A 197 -21.35 10.68 2.63
N ILE A 198 -21.03 11.31 3.77
CA ILE A 198 -21.37 12.72 4.02
C ILE A 198 -20.73 13.65 2.98
N SER A 199 -19.47 13.40 2.60
CA SER A 199 -18.78 14.20 1.57
C SER A 199 -19.41 14.08 0.18
N LYS A 200 -20.17 13.02 -0.08
CA LYS A 200 -20.94 12.79 -1.31
C LYS A 200 -22.39 13.27 -1.21
N GLY A 201 -22.76 13.96 -0.13
CA GLY A 201 -24.12 14.47 0.08
C GLY A 201 -25.13 13.42 0.54
N CYS A 202 -24.67 12.26 1.02
CA CYS A 202 -25.55 11.21 1.56
C CYS A 202 -25.78 11.40 3.06
N ASP A 203 -26.97 11.01 3.52
CA ASP A 203 -27.28 10.88 4.94
C ASP A 203 -26.89 9.46 5.41
N VAL A 204 -25.94 9.36 6.34
CA VAL A 204 -25.44 8.05 6.82
C VAL A 204 -26.01 7.70 8.20
N PHE A 205 -26.42 6.44 8.38
CA PHE A 205 -27.00 5.90 9.60
C PHE A 205 -26.18 4.70 10.08
N ALA A 206 -25.86 4.65 11.37
CA ALA A 206 -25.31 3.46 12.01
C ALA A 206 -26.44 2.59 12.55
N ILE A 207 -26.35 1.29 12.29
CA ILE A 207 -27.25 0.28 12.83
C ILE A 207 -26.49 -0.43 13.93
N TYR A 208 -26.94 -0.24 15.17
CA TYR A 208 -26.27 -0.77 16.35
C TYR A 208 -26.52 -2.27 16.50
N GLU A 209 -25.60 -3.00 17.12
CA GLU A 209 -25.74 -4.45 17.38
C GLU A 209 -26.03 -5.32 16.13
N GLY A 210 -25.54 -4.87 14.97
CA GLY A 210 -25.68 -5.58 13.70
C GLY A 210 -27.13 -5.84 13.28
N TYR A 211 -27.44 -7.06 12.83
CA TYR A 211 -28.80 -7.43 12.44
C TYR A 211 -29.80 -7.34 13.59
N GLN A 212 -29.36 -7.46 14.84
CA GLN A 212 -30.27 -7.37 15.99
C GLN A 212 -30.84 -5.96 16.10
N GLY A 213 -30.02 -4.91 16.03
CA GLY A 213 -30.55 -3.55 16.00
C GLY A 213 -31.26 -3.22 14.69
N LEU A 214 -31.00 -3.93 13.59
CA LEU A 214 -31.83 -3.77 12.40
C LEU A 214 -33.29 -4.22 12.65
N VAL A 215 -33.47 -5.30 13.40
CA VAL A 215 -34.80 -5.82 13.80
C VAL A 215 -35.42 -4.96 14.93
N ASP A 216 -34.62 -4.55 15.92
CA ASP A 216 -35.09 -3.82 17.10
C ASP A 216 -35.20 -2.30 16.89
N ASN A 217 -34.95 -1.81 15.68
CA ASN A 217 -34.91 -0.39 15.32
C ASN A 217 -33.81 0.43 16.05
N GLY A 218 -32.64 -0.16 16.24
CA GLY A 218 -31.40 0.48 16.72
C GLY A 218 -30.69 1.32 15.65
N ILE A 219 -31.43 2.06 14.83
CA ILE A 219 -30.93 2.86 13.71
C ILE A 219 -30.72 4.30 14.17
N LYS A 220 -29.50 4.84 14.01
CA LYS A 220 -29.19 6.22 14.41
C LYS A 220 -28.42 6.97 13.34
N LYS A 221 -28.86 8.19 13.05
CA LYS A 221 -28.14 9.08 12.13
C LYS A 221 -26.76 9.42 12.69
N MET A 222 -25.75 9.32 11.83
CA MET A 222 -24.37 9.66 12.14
C MET A 222 -24.02 11.02 11.55
N ASP A 223 -23.21 11.78 12.26
CA ASP A 223 -22.58 12.99 11.75
C ASP A 223 -21.07 12.78 11.58
N TRP A 224 -20.39 13.78 11.01
CA TRP A 224 -18.94 13.76 10.83
C TRP A 224 -18.18 13.53 12.16
N LYS A 225 -18.78 14.00 13.26
CA LYS A 225 -18.21 13.97 14.61
C LYS A 225 -18.42 12.61 15.30
N SER A 226 -19.42 11.84 14.91
CA SER A 226 -19.83 10.61 15.56
C SER A 226 -18.76 9.51 15.48
N VAL A 227 -17.90 9.58 14.46
CA VAL A 227 -16.83 8.61 14.17
C VAL A 227 -15.42 9.15 14.48
N ARG A 228 -15.33 10.18 15.33
CA ARG A 228 -14.06 10.77 15.75
C ARG A 228 -13.25 9.74 16.55
N GLY A 229 -11.96 9.62 16.23
CA GLY A 229 -11.03 8.72 16.91
C GLY A 229 -11.19 7.23 16.62
N TYR A 230 -12.13 6.81 15.77
CA TYR A 230 -12.40 5.39 15.49
C TYR A 230 -11.20 4.65 14.87
N LEU A 231 -10.23 5.35 14.26
CA LEU A 231 -9.07 4.71 13.63
C LEU A 231 -8.23 3.86 14.59
N SER A 232 -8.09 4.30 15.84
CA SER A 232 -7.25 3.65 16.85
C SER A 232 -8.02 2.74 17.81
N VAL A 233 -9.33 2.55 17.59
CA VAL A 233 -10.19 1.77 18.48
C VAL A 233 -10.41 0.36 17.90
N GLY A 234 -10.05 -0.66 18.68
CA GLY A 234 -10.32 -2.07 18.36
C GLY A 234 -11.81 -2.41 18.37
N GLY A 235 -12.17 -3.57 17.80
CA GLY A 235 -13.54 -4.04 17.70
C GLY A 235 -14.45 -3.10 16.88
N THR A 236 -15.71 -2.97 17.30
CA THR A 236 -16.72 -2.10 16.68
C THR A 236 -17.50 -1.30 17.72
N THR A 237 -17.52 0.03 17.57
CA THR A 237 -18.20 0.95 18.50
C THR A 237 -19.72 0.96 18.30
N ILE A 238 -20.19 0.53 17.12
CA ILE A 238 -21.62 0.35 16.85
C ILE A 238 -22.13 -1.03 17.31
N GLY A 239 -21.26 -1.87 17.89
CA GLY A 239 -21.64 -3.18 18.41
C GLY A 239 -21.85 -4.23 17.31
N THR A 240 -21.92 -5.49 17.74
CA THR A 240 -22.22 -6.63 16.88
C THR A 240 -22.88 -7.71 17.72
N ALA A 241 -24.01 -8.25 17.24
CA ALA A 241 -24.73 -9.31 17.94
C ALA A 241 -25.15 -10.41 16.96
N ARG A 242 -25.17 -11.66 17.46
CA ARG A 242 -25.80 -12.76 16.72
C ARG A 242 -27.32 -12.58 16.77
N CYS A 243 -27.94 -12.36 15.62
CA CYS A 243 -29.39 -12.18 15.53
C CYS A 243 -30.08 -13.50 15.14
N MET A 244 -30.75 -14.15 16.09
CA MET A 244 -31.60 -15.31 15.81
C MET A 244 -32.89 -14.92 15.07
N PRO A 245 -33.59 -13.82 15.42
CA PRO A 245 -34.79 -13.38 14.70
C PRO A 245 -34.57 -13.19 13.19
N PHE A 246 -33.43 -12.64 12.77
CA PHE A 246 -33.13 -12.37 11.36
C PHE A 246 -32.97 -13.65 10.50
N LYS A 247 -32.80 -14.82 11.12
CA LYS A 247 -32.85 -16.11 10.40
C LYS A 247 -34.26 -16.47 9.94
N THR A 248 -35.28 -15.94 10.59
CA THR A 248 -36.68 -16.13 10.23
C THR A 248 -37.16 -15.04 9.27
N ARG A 249 -38.14 -15.37 8.42
CA ARG A 249 -38.75 -14.39 7.51
C ARG A 249 -39.43 -13.25 8.27
N GLU A 250 -40.06 -13.53 9.42
CA GLU A 250 -40.70 -12.53 10.28
C GLU A 250 -39.70 -11.48 10.79
N GLY A 251 -38.52 -11.92 11.26
CA GLY A 251 -37.46 -10.98 11.66
C GLY A 251 -36.95 -10.14 10.49
N ARG A 252 -36.82 -10.72 9.28
CA ARG A 252 -36.47 -9.97 8.07
C ARG A 252 -37.56 -8.99 7.66
N LEU A 253 -38.83 -9.35 7.81
CA LEU A 253 -39.97 -8.47 7.57
C LEU A 253 -39.92 -7.24 8.48
N GLN A 254 -39.63 -7.44 9.77
CA GLN A 254 -39.44 -6.35 10.73
C GLN A 254 -38.24 -5.45 10.37
N ALA A 255 -37.13 -6.05 9.97
CA ALA A 255 -35.94 -5.31 9.53
C ALA A 255 -36.21 -4.46 8.28
N ALA A 256 -36.95 -4.99 7.30
CA ALA A 256 -37.35 -4.27 6.10
C ALA A 256 -38.25 -3.06 6.44
N GLU A 257 -39.23 -3.25 7.34
CA GLU A 257 -40.09 -2.17 7.82
C GLU A 257 -39.27 -1.03 8.45
N ASN A 258 -38.31 -1.35 9.32
CA ASN A 258 -37.48 -0.35 10.00
C ASN A 258 -36.60 0.45 9.01
N LEU A 259 -36.06 -0.22 7.98
CA LEU A 259 -35.29 0.46 6.92
C LEU A 259 -36.15 1.42 6.12
N ILE A 260 -37.33 0.97 5.68
CA ILE A 260 -38.28 1.77 4.89
C ILE A 260 -38.75 2.98 5.70
N LYS A 261 -39.13 2.78 6.97
CA LYS A 261 -39.56 3.87 7.87
C LYS A 261 -38.43 4.86 8.17
N SER A 262 -37.17 4.41 8.19
CA SER A 262 -36.00 5.28 8.29
C SER A 262 -35.65 5.98 6.97
N GLY A 263 -36.24 5.50 5.88
CA GLY A 263 -36.03 5.90 4.50
C GLY A 263 -34.70 5.45 3.91
N ILE A 264 -34.13 4.36 4.43
CA ILE A 264 -32.83 3.80 4.03
C ILE A 264 -33.05 2.81 2.89
N ASP A 265 -32.41 3.07 1.75
CA ASP A 265 -32.46 2.28 0.51
C ASP A 265 -31.13 1.59 0.18
N ALA A 266 -30.07 1.90 0.92
CA ALA A 266 -28.75 1.30 0.76
C ALA A 266 -28.18 0.83 2.09
N LEU A 267 -27.63 -0.39 2.09
CA LEU A 267 -27.03 -1.02 3.25
C LEU A 267 -25.59 -1.46 2.95
N ILE A 268 -24.65 -1.01 3.77
CA ILE A 268 -23.26 -1.47 3.79
C ILE A 268 -23.08 -2.41 4.99
N VAL A 269 -22.73 -3.67 4.71
CA VAL A 269 -22.55 -4.71 5.73
C VAL A 269 -21.08 -5.05 5.84
N CYS A 270 -20.49 -4.80 7.02
CA CYS A 270 -19.12 -5.24 7.33
C CYS A 270 -19.17 -6.48 8.23
N GLY A 271 -18.68 -7.62 7.74
CA GLY A 271 -18.69 -8.87 8.51
C GLY A 271 -18.03 -10.05 7.79
N GLY A 272 -18.06 -11.23 8.41
CA GLY A 272 -17.60 -12.49 7.81
C GLY A 272 -18.64 -13.15 6.89
N ASP A 273 -18.35 -14.36 6.40
CA ASP A 273 -19.22 -15.08 5.44
C ASP A 273 -20.69 -15.09 5.87
N GLY A 274 -20.98 -15.53 7.10
CA GLY A 274 -22.37 -15.75 7.52
C GLY A 274 -23.19 -14.46 7.56
N SER A 275 -22.54 -13.33 7.84
CA SER A 275 -23.16 -12.01 7.77
C SER A 275 -23.47 -11.62 6.33
N LEU A 276 -22.53 -11.82 5.42
CA LEU A 276 -22.68 -11.47 4.00
C LEU A 276 -23.72 -12.36 3.30
N THR A 277 -23.75 -13.65 3.63
CA THR A 277 -24.79 -14.60 3.20
C THR A 277 -26.18 -14.15 3.68
N GLY A 278 -26.29 -13.72 4.95
CA GLY A 278 -27.54 -13.17 5.48
C GLY A 278 -27.99 -11.89 4.76
N ALA A 279 -27.04 -11.04 4.35
CA ALA A 279 -27.33 -9.84 3.57
C ALA A 279 -27.91 -10.19 2.19
N ASP A 280 -27.34 -11.17 1.50
CA ASP A 280 -27.81 -11.58 0.17
C ASP A 280 -29.23 -12.17 0.21
N VAL A 281 -29.51 -13.05 1.17
CA VAL A 281 -30.86 -13.60 1.40
C VAL A 281 -31.85 -12.45 1.66
N PHE A 282 -31.45 -11.45 2.43
CA PHE A 282 -32.30 -10.31 2.72
C PHE A 282 -32.60 -9.46 1.47
N ARG A 283 -31.62 -9.28 0.58
CA ARG A 283 -31.83 -8.57 -0.69
C ARG A 283 -32.72 -9.35 -1.65
N SER A 284 -32.49 -10.65 -1.80
CA SER A 284 -33.27 -11.48 -2.72
C SER A 284 -34.74 -11.59 -2.31
N GLU A 285 -35.02 -11.58 -1.01
CA GLU A 285 -36.39 -11.57 -0.49
C GLU A 285 -37.04 -10.18 -0.46
N TRP A 286 -36.30 -9.10 -0.72
CA TRP A 286 -36.76 -7.72 -0.51
C TRP A 286 -38.10 -7.40 -1.16
N SER A 287 -38.29 -7.72 -2.44
CA SER A 287 -39.54 -7.45 -3.17
C SER A 287 -40.74 -8.22 -2.61
N GLY A 288 -40.51 -9.42 -2.08
CA GLY A 288 -41.53 -10.20 -1.39
C GLY A 288 -41.86 -9.62 -0.02
N LEU A 289 -40.87 -9.10 0.70
CA LEU A 289 -41.05 -8.47 2.01
C LEU A 289 -41.80 -7.14 1.87
N THR A 290 -41.50 -6.32 0.87
CA THR A 290 -42.22 -5.05 0.64
C THR A 290 -43.68 -5.28 0.26
N ALA A 291 -43.97 -6.28 -0.60
CA ALA A 291 -45.34 -6.66 -0.95
C ALA A 291 -46.13 -7.15 0.28
N GLU A 292 -45.50 -7.97 1.13
CA GLU A 292 -46.11 -8.49 2.36
C GLU A 292 -46.36 -7.37 3.39
N LEU A 293 -45.45 -6.39 3.51
CA LEU A 293 -45.65 -5.21 4.36
C LEU A 293 -46.78 -4.31 3.87
N LEU A 294 -46.96 -4.19 2.55
CA LEU A 294 -48.05 -3.43 1.94
C LEU A 294 -49.40 -4.13 2.16
N GLU A 295 -49.47 -5.46 1.99
CA GLU A 295 -50.68 -6.25 2.25
C GLU A 295 -51.11 -6.20 3.72
N GLN A 296 -50.16 -6.07 4.64
CA GLN A 296 -50.40 -5.94 6.09
C GLN A 296 -50.65 -4.50 6.56
N ASP A 297 -50.78 -3.51 5.65
CA ASP A 297 -50.93 -2.08 5.97
C ASP A 297 -49.82 -1.52 6.90
N ARG A 298 -48.61 -2.08 6.85
CA ARG A 298 -47.47 -1.66 7.69
C ARG A 298 -46.64 -0.54 7.07
N ILE A 299 -46.69 -0.42 5.74
CA ILE A 299 -46.08 0.64 4.93
C ILE A 299 -47.12 1.20 3.96
N THR A 300 -46.93 2.45 3.54
CA THR A 300 -47.79 3.12 2.57
C THR A 300 -47.45 2.74 1.12
N GLU A 301 -48.38 2.96 0.19
CA GLU A 301 -48.15 2.73 -1.24
C GLU A 301 -46.99 3.59 -1.79
N ASP A 302 -46.88 4.84 -1.31
CA ASP A 302 -45.77 5.75 -1.64
C ASP A 302 -44.41 5.24 -1.15
N GLU A 303 -44.36 4.69 0.07
CA GLU A 303 -43.14 4.07 0.63
C GLU A 303 -42.77 2.81 -0.15
N SER A 304 -43.74 1.95 -0.47
CA SER A 304 -43.50 0.74 -1.27
C SER A 304 -42.95 1.07 -2.66
N ASN A 305 -43.50 2.09 -3.32
CA ASN A 305 -43.05 2.56 -4.63
C ASN A 305 -41.64 3.19 -4.57
N SER A 306 -41.36 3.96 -3.51
CA SER A 306 -40.07 4.63 -3.33
C SER A 306 -38.94 3.65 -2.99
N TYR A 307 -39.23 2.61 -2.21
CA TYR A 307 -38.25 1.64 -1.70
C TYR A 307 -38.38 0.26 -2.37
N THR A 308 -38.60 0.25 -3.68
CA THR A 308 -38.82 -0.98 -4.47
C THR A 308 -37.62 -1.94 -4.45
N SER A 309 -36.40 -1.42 -4.39
CA SER A 309 -35.17 -2.21 -4.44
C SER A 309 -34.19 -1.82 -3.34
N LEU A 310 -33.59 -2.81 -2.69
CA LEU A 310 -32.51 -2.62 -1.71
C LEU A 310 -31.13 -2.76 -2.38
N THR A 311 -30.28 -1.76 -2.17
CA THR A 311 -28.86 -1.84 -2.53
C THR A 311 -28.08 -2.41 -1.35
N ILE A 312 -27.34 -3.51 -1.55
CA ILE A 312 -26.44 -4.06 -0.54
C ILE A 312 -25.02 -4.13 -1.07
N VAL A 313 -24.08 -3.62 -0.29
CA VAL A 313 -22.63 -3.74 -0.51
C VAL A 313 -21.98 -4.43 0.68
N GLY A 314 -21.18 -5.47 0.41
CA GLY A 314 -20.47 -6.24 1.43
C GLY A 314 -19.02 -5.79 1.60
N LEU A 315 -18.56 -5.71 2.85
CA LEU A 315 -17.17 -5.56 3.25
C LEU A 315 -16.79 -6.73 4.15
N VAL A 316 -15.61 -7.32 3.93
CA VAL A 316 -15.19 -8.50 4.69
C VAL A 316 -14.43 -8.11 5.95
N GLY A 317 -15.13 -8.11 7.08
CA GLY A 317 -14.55 -7.95 8.42
C GLY A 317 -14.39 -9.31 9.10
N SER A 318 -13.22 -9.92 8.98
CA SER A 318 -12.89 -11.25 9.53
C SER A 318 -11.42 -11.29 9.91
N ILE A 319 -11.10 -11.94 11.04
CA ILE A 319 -9.69 -12.22 11.40
C ILE A 319 -9.17 -13.49 10.72
N ASP A 320 -10.07 -14.37 10.27
CA ASP A 320 -9.76 -15.73 9.85
C ASP A 320 -9.11 -15.77 8.45
N ASN A 321 -9.24 -14.69 7.68
CA ASN A 321 -8.88 -14.61 6.26
C ASN A 321 -9.46 -15.76 5.43
N ASP A 322 -10.73 -16.06 5.67
CA ASP A 322 -11.41 -17.24 5.15
C ASP A 322 -12.23 -16.99 3.88
N MET A 323 -12.56 -15.73 3.56
CA MET A 323 -13.34 -15.35 2.40
C MET A 323 -12.56 -15.43 1.09
N SER A 324 -13.05 -16.23 0.16
CA SER A 324 -12.54 -16.29 -1.21
C SER A 324 -12.84 -14.99 -1.99
N SER A 325 -12.05 -14.70 -3.01
CA SER A 325 -12.14 -13.47 -3.85
C SER A 325 -11.60 -12.18 -3.22
N THR A 326 -10.92 -12.25 -2.08
CA THR A 326 -10.10 -11.16 -1.53
C THR A 326 -8.80 -11.76 -0.99
N ASP A 327 -7.65 -11.13 -1.27
CA ASP A 327 -6.35 -11.60 -0.81
C ASP A 327 -6.23 -11.50 0.71
N ILE A 328 -6.81 -10.45 1.27
CA ILE A 328 -6.78 -10.18 2.70
C ILE A 328 -8.08 -9.54 3.18
N THR A 329 -8.49 -9.92 4.38
CA THR A 329 -9.71 -9.45 5.05
C THR A 329 -9.38 -8.44 6.15
N ILE A 330 -10.33 -7.55 6.44
CA ILE A 330 -10.14 -6.50 7.45
C ILE A 330 -10.04 -7.14 8.84
N GLY A 331 -8.86 -7.03 9.46
CA GLY A 331 -8.53 -7.51 10.80
C GLY A 331 -7.60 -8.72 10.83
N ALA A 332 -7.35 -9.37 9.69
CA ALA A 332 -6.45 -10.52 9.61
C ALA A 332 -5.00 -10.14 9.99
N VAL A 333 -4.50 -9.00 9.50
CA VAL A 333 -3.13 -8.54 9.81
C VAL A 333 -2.99 -8.19 11.29
N THR A 334 -3.95 -7.48 11.87
CA THR A 334 -3.92 -7.15 13.30
C THR A 334 -3.95 -8.40 14.17
N SER A 335 -4.78 -9.39 13.83
CA SER A 335 -4.79 -10.69 14.52
C SER A 335 -3.42 -11.37 14.46
N LEU A 336 -2.79 -11.36 13.28
CA LEU A 336 -1.44 -11.88 13.09
C LEU A 336 -0.38 -11.14 13.94
N HIS A 337 -0.50 -9.81 14.09
CA HIS A 337 0.34 -9.05 15.01
C HIS A 337 0.20 -9.54 16.45
N ARG A 338 -1.03 -9.78 16.93
CA ARG A 338 -1.28 -10.29 18.30
C ARG A 338 -0.66 -11.67 18.52
N ILE A 339 -0.75 -12.55 17.51
CA ILE A 339 -0.13 -13.88 17.57
C ILE A 339 1.39 -13.74 17.66
N CYS A 340 2.01 -12.95 16.78
CA CYS A 340 3.46 -12.78 16.76
C CYS A 340 3.98 -12.11 18.04
N GLU A 341 3.27 -11.13 18.59
CA GLU A 341 3.61 -10.46 19.86
C GLU A 341 3.66 -11.46 21.02
N ALA A 342 2.66 -12.35 21.10
CA ALA A 342 2.62 -13.39 22.13
C ALA A 342 3.74 -14.43 21.93
N VAL A 343 3.97 -14.90 20.70
CA VAL A 343 5.02 -15.89 20.41
C VAL A 343 6.42 -15.31 20.61
N ASP A 344 6.66 -14.05 20.22
CA ASP A 344 7.93 -13.37 20.45
C ASP A 344 8.20 -13.23 21.97
N SER A 345 7.17 -12.87 22.74
CA SER A 345 7.24 -12.80 24.21
C SER A 345 7.58 -14.16 24.82
N ILE A 346 6.90 -15.23 24.40
CA ILE A 346 7.18 -16.61 24.83
C ILE A 346 8.58 -17.06 24.37
N GLY A 347 9.01 -16.63 23.19
CA GLY A 347 10.30 -16.97 22.60
C GLY A 347 11.48 -16.62 23.51
N THR A 348 11.39 -15.50 24.23
CA THR A 348 12.44 -15.08 25.17
C THR A 348 12.59 -16.04 26.36
N THR A 349 11.50 -16.45 27.00
CA THR A 349 11.52 -17.41 28.13
C THR A 349 11.81 -18.83 27.67
N ALA A 350 11.35 -19.22 26.48
CA ALA A 350 11.58 -20.54 25.91
C ALA A 350 13.07 -20.84 25.70
N LEU A 351 13.84 -19.83 25.27
CA LEU A 351 15.30 -19.94 25.09
C LEU A 351 16.03 -20.22 26.41
N SER A 352 15.60 -19.58 27.50
CA SER A 352 16.22 -19.71 28.83
C SER A 352 16.08 -21.11 29.42
N HIS A 353 14.93 -21.77 29.22
CA HIS A 353 14.64 -23.06 29.85
C HIS A 353 14.68 -24.26 28.89
N SER A 354 15.03 -24.05 27.62
CA SER A 354 15.09 -25.11 26.61
C SER A 354 13.78 -25.90 26.44
N ARG A 355 12.64 -25.19 26.47
CA ARG A 355 11.27 -25.73 26.52
C ARG A 355 10.61 -25.88 25.15
N ALA A 356 9.50 -26.62 25.13
CA ALA A 356 8.56 -26.65 24.02
C ALA A 356 7.29 -25.85 24.34
N PHE A 357 6.73 -25.18 23.33
CA PHE A 357 5.48 -24.44 23.45
C PHE A 357 4.54 -24.83 22.30
N VAL A 358 3.29 -25.09 22.65
CA VAL A 358 2.20 -25.30 21.70
C VAL A 358 1.28 -24.08 21.78
N ILE A 359 1.15 -23.37 20.66
CA ILE A 359 0.40 -22.12 20.57
C ILE A 359 -0.87 -22.37 19.78
N GLU A 360 -2.00 -22.27 20.45
CA GLU A 360 -3.32 -22.42 19.81
C GLU A 360 -3.81 -21.07 19.30
N VAL A 361 -4.08 -21.04 18.00
CA VAL A 361 -4.39 -19.85 17.21
C VAL A 361 -5.81 -19.96 16.66
N MET A 362 -6.56 -18.85 16.65
CA MET A 362 -7.91 -18.81 16.08
C MET A 362 -7.85 -18.88 14.55
N GLY A 363 -8.98 -19.13 13.91
CA GLY A 363 -9.05 -19.23 12.45
C GLY A 363 -10.22 -20.05 11.95
N ARG A 364 -11.00 -20.66 12.85
CA ARG A 364 -12.16 -21.53 12.58
C ARG A 364 -11.87 -22.61 11.54
N HIS A 365 -12.07 -22.33 10.25
CA HIS A 365 -11.90 -23.26 9.13
C HIS A 365 -10.74 -22.88 8.20
N CYS A 366 -9.95 -21.86 8.57
CA CYS A 366 -8.84 -21.34 7.79
C CYS A 366 -7.52 -21.47 8.54
N GLY A 367 -6.50 -22.00 7.86
CA GLY A 367 -5.13 -22.12 8.37
C GLY A 367 -4.27 -20.88 8.16
N TRP A 368 -4.79 -19.81 7.56
CA TRP A 368 -4.02 -18.60 7.20
C TRP A 368 -3.25 -18.02 8.38
N LEU A 369 -3.92 -17.75 9.50
CA LEU A 369 -3.27 -17.19 10.69
C LEU A 369 -2.17 -18.11 11.24
N ALA A 370 -2.40 -19.42 11.28
CA ALA A 370 -1.44 -20.38 11.79
C ALA A 370 -0.21 -20.52 10.87
N LEU A 371 -0.41 -20.56 9.55
CA LEU A 371 0.68 -20.60 8.57
C LEU A 371 1.50 -19.31 8.60
N ALA A 372 0.82 -18.16 8.50
CA ALA A 372 1.45 -16.84 8.53
C ALA A 372 2.25 -16.63 9.82
N ALA A 373 1.68 -17.02 10.98
CA ALA A 373 2.38 -16.98 12.25
C ALA A 373 3.57 -17.96 12.29
N GLY A 374 3.44 -19.14 11.69
CA GLY A 374 4.51 -20.12 11.58
C GLY A 374 5.73 -19.58 10.85
N ILE A 375 5.50 -18.90 9.73
CA ILE A 375 6.54 -18.21 8.95
C ILE A 375 7.12 -17.05 9.76
N ALA A 376 6.28 -16.15 10.27
CA ALA A 376 6.69 -14.93 10.96
C ALA A 376 7.44 -15.19 12.28
N THR A 377 7.23 -16.32 12.92
CA THR A 377 7.87 -16.67 14.21
C THR A 377 8.97 -17.72 14.07
N GLY A 378 9.09 -18.36 12.90
CA GLY A 378 10.02 -19.47 12.70
C GLY A 378 9.65 -20.70 13.52
N ALA A 379 8.36 -21.03 13.54
CA ALA A 379 7.83 -22.22 14.19
C ALA A 379 8.47 -23.50 13.62
N ASP A 380 8.56 -24.53 14.46
CA ASP A 380 9.10 -25.84 14.08
C ASP A 380 8.08 -26.68 13.32
N PHE A 381 6.80 -26.54 13.68
CA PHE A 381 5.70 -27.26 13.06
C PHE A 381 4.43 -26.41 13.11
N VAL A 382 3.60 -26.51 12.07
CA VAL A 382 2.30 -25.85 11.99
C VAL A 382 1.23 -26.88 11.62
N PHE A 383 0.10 -26.86 12.30
CA PHE A 383 -1.08 -27.65 11.94
C PHE A 383 -2.16 -26.74 11.35
N ILE A 384 -2.53 -27.00 10.09
CA ILE A 384 -3.57 -26.28 9.35
C ILE A 384 -4.61 -27.24 8.75
N PRO A 385 -5.90 -26.86 8.66
CA PRO A 385 -6.95 -27.69 8.07
C PRO A 385 -6.76 -27.98 6.58
N GLU A 386 -6.16 -27.06 5.82
CA GLU A 386 -6.00 -27.20 4.37
C GLU A 386 -4.93 -28.23 3.99
N ARG A 387 -4.00 -28.51 4.91
CA ARG A 387 -2.92 -29.48 4.69
C ARG A 387 -2.67 -30.29 5.97
N PRO A 388 -3.58 -31.21 6.31
CA PRO A 388 -3.39 -32.08 7.45
C PRO A 388 -2.16 -32.99 7.23
N PRO A 389 -1.56 -33.51 8.31
CA PRO A 389 -0.46 -34.46 8.20
C PRO A 389 -0.82 -35.68 7.33
N THR A 390 0.12 -36.10 6.47
CA THR A 390 -0.14 -37.11 5.43
C THR A 390 -0.11 -38.57 5.92
N GLY A 391 0.70 -38.88 6.92
CA GLY A 391 0.83 -40.21 7.54
C GLY A 391 -0.16 -40.41 8.69
N GLU A 392 -0.54 -41.67 8.97
CA GLU A 392 -1.32 -42.01 10.18
C GLU A 392 -0.49 -41.74 11.46
N ASP A 393 0.83 -41.83 11.36
CA ASP A 393 1.81 -41.60 12.43
C ASP A 393 2.34 -40.15 12.47
N TRP A 394 1.47 -39.16 12.30
CA TRP A 394 1.87 -37.75 12.32
C TRP A 394 2.57 -37.35 13.63
N GLN A 395 2.27 -38.05 14.73
CA GLN A 395 2.94 -37.90 16.02
C GLN A 395 4.43 -38.26 15.93
N GLU A 396 4.79 -39.26 15.12
CA GLU A 396 6.19 -39.64 14.88
C GLU A 396 6.90 -38.59 14.02
N THR A 397 6.24 -38.09 12.97
CA THR A 397 6.78 -37.00 12.14
C THR A 397 7.05 -35.75 12.97
N LEU A 398 6.10 -35.35 13.84
CA LEU A 398 6.28 -34.23 14.76
C LEU A 398 7.49 -34.46 15.67
N CYS A 399 7.60 -35.66 16.27
CA CYS A 399 8.73 -35.98 17.14
C CYS A 399 10.06 -35.96 16.39
N ALA A 400 10.10 -36.48 15.16
CA ALA A 400 11.29 -36.52 14.33
C ALA A 400 11.77 -35.10 13.96
N VAL A 401 10.85 -34.23 13.53
CA VAL A 401 11.16 -32.82 13.22
C VAL A 401 11.69 -32.09 14.45
N ALA A 402 11.00 -32.19 15.59
CA ALA A 402 11.41 -31.52 16.82
C ALA A 402 12.77 -32.04 17.31
N HIS A 403 12.99 -33.35 17.31
CA HIS A 403 14.25 -33.96 17.72
C HIS A 403 15.42 -33.53 16.80
N ARG A 404 15.18 -33.49 15.48
CA ARG A 404 16.16 -33.03 14.48
C ARG A 404 16.60 -31.59 14.72
N HIS A 405 15.67 -30.67 14.94
CA HIS A 405 16.01 -29.27 15.21
C HIS A 405 16.80 -29.12 16.52
N ARG A 406 16.45 -29.88 17.56
CA ARG A 406 17.19 -29.87 18.83
C ARG A 406 18.60 -30.45 18.68
N LYS A 407 18.77 -31.51 17.89
CA LYS A 407 20.10 -32.08 17.57
C LYS A 407 20.99 -31.07 16.84
N LEU A 408 20.42 -30.19 16.01
CA LEU A 408 21.11 -29.07 15.38
C LEU A 408 21.43 -27.91 16.34
N GLY A 409 20.98 -27.97 17.59
CA GLY A 409 21.26 -26.98 18.63
C GLY A 409 20.10 -26.03 18.94
N LYS A 410 18.93 -26.17 18.30
CA LYS A 410 17.76 -25.31 18.59
C LYS A 410 17.27 -25.59 20.01
N ARG A 411 17.27 -24.55 20.87
CA ARG A 411 16.91 -24.69 22.29
C ARG A 411 15.41 -24.63 22.53
N LYS A 412 14.68 -23.83 21.75
CA LYS A 412 13.23 -23.68 21.83
C LYS A 412 12.53 -24.48 20.73
N THR A 413 11.42 -25.11 21.08
CA THR A 413 10.53 -25.76 20.11
C THR A 413 9.19 -25.04 20.17
N VAL A 414 8.71 -24.54 19.03
CA VAL A 414 7.43 -23.84 18.93
C VAL A 414 6.57 -24.56 17.90
N VAL A 415 5.40 -25.02 18.33
CA VAL A 415 4.39 -25.64 17.48
C VAL A 415 3.18 -24.73 17.46
N ILE A 416 2.68 -24.39 16.27
CA ILE A 416 1.47 -23.59 16.11
C ILE A 416 0.35 -24.49 15.63
N VAL A 417 -0.80 -24.43 16.29
CA VAL A 417 -1.98 -25.24 15.96
C VAL A 417 -3.16 -24.32 15.71
N ALA A 418 -3.76 -24.42 14.52
CA ALA A 418 -5.01 -23.74 14.22
C ALA A 418 -6.16 -24.37 15.02
N GLU A 419 -7.14 -23.56 15.43
CA GLU A 419 -8.39 -24.02 16.06
C GLU A 419 -9.08 -25.11 15.24
N GLY A 420 -9.04 -24.97 13.90
CA GLY A 420 -9.57 -25.94 12.95
C GLY A 420 -8.61 -27.05 12.54
N ALA A 421 -7.53 -27.31 13.29
CA ALA A 421 -6.57 -28.34 12.91
C ALA A 421 -7.20 -29.75 12.90
N LEU A 422 -6.97 -30.48 11.81
CA LEU A 422 -7.52 -31.81 11.56
C LEU A 422 -6.40 -32.78 11.16
N ASP A 423 -6.61 -34.06 11.40
CA ASP A 423 -5.87 -35.13 10.74
C ASP A 423 -6.51 -35.48 9.38
N LYS A 424 -5.85 -36.36 8.60
CA LYS A 424 -6.37 -36.85 7.31
C LYS A 424 -7.75 -37.53 7.41
N ASN A 425 -8.09 -38.03 8.58
CA ASN A 425 -9.36 -38.71 8.85
C ASN A 425 -10.45 -37.75 9.35
N LEU A 426 -10.17 -36.45 9.41
CA LEU A 426 -11.04 -35.39 9.93
C LEU A 426 -11.24 -35.44 11.45
N ASN A 427 -10.34 -36.12 12.17
CA ASN A 427 -10.32 -36.02 13.63
C ASN A 427 -9.62 -34.72 14.03
N PRO A 428 -10.16 -33.99 15.02
CA PRO A 428 -9.55 -32.75 15.49
C PRO A 428 -8.22 -33.02 16.20
N ILE A 429 -7.19 -32.24 15.87
CA ILE A 429 -5.89 -32.27 16.55
C ILE A 429 -5.88 -31.15 17.59
N LYS A 430 -5.90 -31.49 18.88
CA LYS A 430 -5.92 -30.47 19.94
C LYS A 430 -4.53 -30.13 20.44
N ALA A 431 -4.39 -28.91 20.98
CA ALA A 431 -3.13 -28.43 21.53
C ALA A 431 -2.63 -29.28 22.72
N GLU A 432 -3.54 -29.78 23.57
CA GLU A 432 -3.18 -30.67 24.68
C GLU A 432 -2.64 -32.02 24.19
N ASP A 433 -3.21 -32.59 23.12
CA ASP A 433 -2.73 -33.86 22.55
C ASP A 433 -1.27 -33.72 22.08
N ILE A 434 -0.95 -32.61 21.40
CA ILE A 434 0.41 -32.28 20.94
C ILE A 434 1.37 -32.14 22.13
N LYS A 435 0.93 -31.48 23.20
CA LYS A 435 1.73 -31.27 24.41
C LYS A 435 2.02 -32.59 25.13
N ASP A 436 1.04 -33.48 25.24
CA ASP A 436 1.24 -34.81 25.83
C ASP A 436 2.21 -35.63 24.98
N ILE A 437 2.09 -35.59 23.64
CA ILE A 437 3.05 -36.24 22.72
C ILE A 437 4.48 -35.74 22.93
N LEU A 438 4.70 -34.42 22.97
CA LEU A 438 6.03 -33.83 23.15
C LEU A 438 6.60 -34.09 24.55
N THR A 439 5.74 -34.20 25.56
CA THR A 439 6.14 -34.48 26.95
C THR A 439 6.49 -35.95 27.13
N ASP A 440 5.62 -36.86 26.70
CA ASP A 440 5.75 -38.29 26.95
C ASP A 440 6.78 -38.96 26.04
N ARG A 441 6.81 -38.59 24.75
CA ARG A 441 7.71 -39.23 23.77
C ARG A 441 9.10 -38.60 23.72
N LEU A 442 9.20 -37.27 23.88
CA LEU A 442 10.48 -36.54 23.77
C LEU A 442 11.02 -36.04 25.12
N GLY A 443 10.26 -36.14 26.21
CA GLY A 443 10.69 -35.67 27.53
C GLY A 443 10.83 -34.15 27.62
N LEU A 444 10.13 -33.39 26.76
CA LEU A 444 10.21 -31.92 26.74
C LEU A 444 9.21 -31.31 27.72
N ASP A 445 9.67 -30.38 28.57
CA ASP A 445 8.78 -29.53 29.38
C ASP A 445 7.96 -28.64 28.45
N THR A 446 6.73 -29.07 28.18
CA THR A 446 5.85 -28.49 27.17
C THR A 446 4.72 -27.70 27.82
N ARG A 447 4.46 -26.49 27.30
CA ARG A 447 3.35 -25.63 27.74
C ARG A 447 2.43 -25.28 26.59
N VAL A 448 1.13 -25.27 26.86
CA VAL A 448 0.11 -24.80 25.92
C VAL A 448 -0.22 -23.34 26.24
N THR A 449 -0.26 -22.50 25.21
CA THR A 449 -0.77 -21.15 25.30
C THR A 449 -1.89 -20.98 24.29
N THR A 450 -3.13 -20.86 24.78
CA THR A 450 -4.29 -20.53 23.96
C THR A 450 -4.51 -19.02 23.99
N LEU A 451 -4.32 -18.37 22.84
CA LEU A 451 -4.44 -16.91 22.75
C LEU A 451 -5.89 -16.44 22.91
N GLY A 452 -6.84 -17.21 22.36
CA GLY A 452 -8.26 -16.90 22.39
C GLY A 452 -8.55 -15.49 21.85
N HIS A 453 -9.44 -14.77 22.54
CA HIS A 453 -9.96 -13.46 22.12
C HIS A 453 -8.93 -12.32 22.10
N THR A 454 -7.71 -12.53 22.61
CA THR A 454 -6.63 -11.54 22.46
C THR A 454 -6.32 -11.24 20.98
N GLN A 455 -6.59 -12.19 20.09
CA GLN A 455 -6.48 -12.06 18.63
C GLN A 455 -7.49 -11.10 17.99
N ARG A 456 -8.64 -10.88 18.63
CA ARG A 456 -9.70 -9.98 18.14
C ARG A 456 -9.59 -8.57 18.72
N GLY A 457 -8.84 -8.42 19.81
CA GLY A 457 -8.68 -7.16 20.53
C GLY A 457 -7.49 -6.30 20.10
N GLY A 458 -7.40 -5.13 20.70
CA GLY A 458 -6.32 -4.16 20.47
C GLY A 458 -6.59 -3.18 19.34
N ALA A 459 -5.76 -2.12 19.28
CA ALA A 459 -5.84 -1.15 18.20
C ALA A 459 -5.47 -1.82 16.86
N PRO A 460 -6.16 -1.47 15.75
CA PRO A 460 -5.83 -2.01 14.43
C PRO A 460 -4.42 -1.61 13.99
N ALA A 461 -3.70 -2.53 13.35
CA ALA A 461 -2.41 -2.30 12.70
C ALA A 461 -2.56 -1.29 11.54
N ALA A 462 -1.46 -0.65 11.14
CA ALA A 462 -1.47 0.38 10.09
C ALA A 462 -2.14 -0.13 8.80
N PHE A 463 -1.82 -1.35 8.38
CA PHE A 463 -2.39 -1.98 7.20
C PHE A 463 -3.92 -2.12 7.28
N ASP A 464 -4.48 -2.63 8.36
CA ASP A 464 -5.94 -2.79 8.51
C ASP A 464 -6.67 -1.44 8.56
N ARG A 465 -6.05 -0.39 9.11
CA ARG A 465 -6.62 0.97 9.08
C ARG A 465 -6.71 1.51 7.66
N ILE A 466 -5.65 1.33 6.87
CA ILE A 466 -5.58 1.76 5.47
C ILE A 466 -6.58 0.95 4.64
N LEU A 467 -6.51 -0.39 4.72
CA LEU A 467 -7.36 -1.32 3.99
C LEU A 467 -8.84 -1.04 4.23
N ALA A 468 -9.26 -0.96 5.50
CA ALA A 468 -10.65 -0.68 5.85
C ALA A 468 -11.11 0.69 5.33
N THR A 469 -10.22 1.69 5.33
CA THR A 469 -10.53 3.03 4.84
C THR A 469 -10.73 3.04 3.32
N ILE A 470 -9.80 2.47 2.55
CA ILE A 470 -9.87 2.46 1.08
C ILE A 470 -11.03 1.59 0.57
N GLN A 471 -11.28 0.43 1.17
CA GLN A 471 -12.39 -0.43 0.80
C GLN A 471 -13.75 0.24 1.10
N SER A 472 -13.84 0.98 2.20
CA SER A 472 -15.08 1.68 2.57
C SER A 472 -15.41 2.85 1.63
N VAL A 473 -14.38 3.56 1.15
CA VAL A 473 -14.54 4.59 0.11
C VAL A 473 -15.11 3.95 -1.16
N ALA A 474 -14.52 2.83 -1.60
CA ALA A 474 -15.03 2.08 -2.75
C ALA A 474 -16.43 1.50 -2.53
N ALA A 475 -16.78 1.11 -1.29
CA ALA A 475 -18.11 0.61 -0.95
C ALA A 475 -19.20 1.68 -1.11
N VAL A 476 -18.94 2.90 -0.67
CA VAL A 476 -19.86 4.03 -0.89
C VAL A 476 -19.97 4.36 -2.37
N ASP A 477 -18.85 4.38 -3.10
CA ASP A 477 -18.90 4.59 -4.57
C ASP A 477 -19.64 3.45 -5.29
N ALA A 478 -19.58 2.22 -4.77
CA ALA A 478 -20.38 1.10 -5.27
C ALA A 478 -21.87 1.30 -4.97
N VAL A 479 -22.26 1.75 -3.77
CA VAL A 479 -23.65 2.11 -3.45
C VAL A 479 -24.19 3.18 -4.40
N LEU A 480 -23.40 4.22 -4.67
CA LEU A 480 -23.80 5.32 -5.54
C LEU A 480 -23.96 4.90 -6.99
N ARG A 481 -23.13 3.97 -7.48
CA ARG A 481 -23.17 3.43 -8.85
C ARG A 481 -24.16 2.28 -9.05
N SER A 482 -24.63 1.66 -7.96
CA SER A 482 -25.50 0.49 -8.05
C SER A 482 -26.87 0.84 -8.62
N THR A 483 -27.37 -0.04 -9.49
CA THR A 483 -28.74 -0.04 -10.02
C THR A 483 -29.47 -1.32 -9.59
N PRO A 484 -30.80 -1.39 -9.69
CA PRO A 484 -31.56 -2.59 -9.30
C PRO A 484 -31.06 -3.88 -9.96
N ASP A 485 -30.60 -3.79 -11.21
CA ASP A 485 -30.10 -4.92 -12.01
C ASP A 485 -28.68 -5.36 -11.64
N THR A 486 -27.90 -4.50 -10.96
CA THR A 486 -26.53 -4.84 -10.58
C THR A 486 -26.52 -5.87 -9.44
N PRO A 487 -25.75 -6.98 -9.56
CA PRO A 487 -25.60 -7.92 -8.45
C PRO A 487 -24.89 -7.25 -7.28
N SER A 488 -25.11 -7.77 -6.06
CA SER A 488 -24.61 -7.12 -4.85
C SER A 488 -23.09 -7.20 -4.84
N PRO A 489 -22.38 -6.07 -4.81
CA PRO A 489 -20.93 -6.11 -4.83
C PRO A 489 -20.39 -6.45 -3.43
N MET A 490 -19.40 -7.32 -3.39
CA MET A 490 -18.45 -7.43 -2.30
C MET A 490 -17.21 -6.64 -2.69
N ILE A 491 -16.78 -5.74 -1.80
CA ILE A 491 -15.53 -5.04 -1.94
C ILE A 491 -14.43 -5.87 -1.28
N GLY A 492 -13.37 -6.13 -2.02
CA GLY A 492 -12.19 -6.85 -1.57
C GLY A 492 -10.92 -6.16 -2.04
N MET A 493 -9.80 -6.86 -1.87
CA MET A 493 -8.52 -6.45 -2.42
C MET A 493 -7.94 -7.60 -3.22
N SER A 494 -7.45 -7.29 -4.42
CA SER A 494 -6.70 -8.24 -5.25
C SER A 494 -5.51 -7.50 -5.83
N ALA A 495 -4.31 -8.08 -5.76
CA ALA A 495 -3.12 -7.47 -6.33
C ALA A 495 -2.84 -6.04 -5.83
N ASN A 496 -3.08 -5.82 -4.53
CA ASN A 496 -2.92 -4.51 -3.88
C ASN A 496 -3.84 -3.40 -4.45
N GLU A 497 -4.85 -3.77 -5.24
CA GLU A 497 -5.90 -2.88 -5.75
C GLU A 497 -7.26 -3.25 -5.13
N VAL A 498 -8.08 -2.23 -4.88
CA VAL A 498 -9.44 -2.44 -4.39
C VAL A 498 -10.31 -2.95 -5.53
N THR A 499 -10.92 -4.11 -5.32
CA THR A 499 -11.77 -4.76 -6.33
C THR A 499 -13.22 -4.82 -5.86
N SER A 500 -14.14 -4.92 -6.82
CA SER A 500 -15.57 -5.05 -6.60
C SER A 500 -16.08 -6.23 -7.42
N GLY A 501 -16.49 -7.30 -6.77
CA GLY A 501 -17.00 -8.51 -7.42
C GLY A 501 -18.37 -8.94 -6.89
N PRO A 502 -19.08 -9.87 -7.56
CA PRO A 502 -20.37 -10.36 -7.07
C PRO A 502 -20.21 -11.10 -5.73
N LEU A 503 -20.97 -10.68 -4.71
CA LEU A 503 -20.90 -11.23 -3.36
C LEU A 503 -21.18 -12.73 -3.30
N MET A 504 -22.21 -13.20 -4.02
CA MET A 504 -22.58 -14.62 -3.99
C MET A 504 -21.52 -15.54 -4.60
N LYS A 505 -20.80 -15.07 -5.61
CA LYS A 505 -19.67 -15.84 -6.16
C LYS A 505 -18.58 -16.04 -5.11
N ALA A 506 -18.30 -15.03 -4.30
CA ALA A 506 -17.32 -15.13 -3.22
C ALA A 506 -17.76 -16.09 -2.11
N VAL A 507 -19.04 -16.04 -1.72
CA VAL A 507 -19.62 -16.95 -0.72
C VAL A 507 -19.62 -18.40 -1.21
N GLU A 508 -20.03 -18.64 -2.45
CA GLU A 508 -20.03 -19.98 -3.06
C GLU A 508 -18.64 -20.62 -3.08
N LEU A 509 -17.62 -19.86 -3.50
CA LEU A 509 -16.23 -20.30 -3.49
C LEU A 509 -15.73 -20.61 -2.07
N THR A 510 -16.15 -19.81 -1.09
CA THR A 510 -15.79 -20.01 0.33
C THR A 510 -16.37 -21.32 0.87
N HIS A 511 -17.65 -21.62 0.55
CA HIS A 511 -18.27 -22.90 0.91
C HIS A 511 -17.65 -24.10 0.18
N GLU A 512 -17.14 -23.90 -1.03
CA GLU A 512 -16.43 -24.95 -1.79
C GLU A 512 -15.17 -25.43 -1.05
N VAL A 513 -14.44 -24.54 -0.37
CA VAL A 513 -13.28 -24.90 0.47
C VAL A 513 -13.70 -25.84 1.59
N ALA A 514 -14.75 -25.47 2.34
CA ALA A 514 -15.26 -26.29 3.45
C ALA A 514 -15.75 -27.67 2.96
N LYS A 515 -16.41 -27.70 1.79
CA LYS A 515 -16.83 -28.94 1.14
C LYS A 515 -15.63 -29.81 0.75
N ALA A 516 -14.60 -29.23 0.12
CA ALA A 516 -13.39 -29.95 -0.28
C ALA A 516 -12.68 -30.59 0.92
N ILE A 517 -12.59 -29.87 2.05
CA ILE A 517 -12.05 -30.42 3.31
C ILE A 517 -12.92 -31.57 3.82
N GLY A 518 -14.25 -31.41 3.84
CA GLY A 518 -15.19 -32.46 4.27
C GLY A 518 -15.15 -33.73 3.41
N GLU A 519 -14.86 -33.58 2.12
CA GLU A 519 -14.67 -34.68 1.16
C GLU A 519 -13.24 -35.26 1.19
N LYS A 520 -12.38 -34.79 2.11
CA LYS A 520 -10.96 -35.17 2.24
C LYS A 520 -10.12 -34.84 0.99
N ASN A 521 -10.57 -33.89 0.17
CA ASN A 521 -9.84 -33.37 -0.98
C ASN A 521 -9.04 -32.11 -0.60
N PHE A 522 -7.99 -32.31 0.18
CA PHE A 522 -7.13 -31.24 0.69
C PHE A 522 -6.34 -30.52 -0.43
N ALA A 523 -6.02 -31.22 -1.52
CA ALA A 523 -5.40 -30.60 -2.69
C ALA A 523 -6.31 -29.52 -3.30
N ARG A 524 -7.59 -29.85 -3.50
CA ARG A 524 -8.59 -28.88 -3.98
C ARG A 524 -8.79 -27.73 -2.98
N ALA A 525 -8.77 -28.02 -1.68
CA ALA A 525 -8.88 -26.98 -0.65
C ALA A 525 -7.74 -25.95 -0.74
N MET A 526 -6.50 -26.40 -0.96
CA MET A 526 -5.35 -25.52 -1.19
C MET A 526 -5.46 -24.73 -2.49
N GLU A 527 -5.98 -25.32 -3.58
CA GLU A 527 -6.19 -24.62 -4.86
C GLU A 527 -7.25 -23.54 -4.81
N LEU A 528 -8.24 -23.69 -3.93
CA LEU A 528 -9.33 -22.72 -3.74
C LEU A 528 -8.93 -21.53 -2.86
N ARG A 529 -7.81 -21.63 -2.14
CA ARG A 529 -7.20 -20.51 -1.43
C ARG A 529 -6.47 -19.59 -2.41
N ASP A 530 -6.07 -18.42 -1.92
CA ASP A 530 -5.25 -17.52 -2.71
C ASP A 530 -3.92 -18.20 -3.12
N PRO A 531 -3.41 -17.94 -4.34
CA PRO A 531 -2.15 -18.54 -4.80
C PRO A 531 -0.97 -18.26 -3.88
N GLN A 532 -0.99 -17.11 -3.19
CA GLN A 532 0.04 -16.71 -2.25
C GLN A 532 0.08 -17.66 -1.03
N PHE A 533 -1.06 -18.13 -0.51
CA PHE A 533 -1.12 -19.08 0.59
C PHE A 533 -0.43 -20.42 0.27
N ALA A 534 -0.61 -20.93 -0.95
CA ALA A 534 0.08 -22.14 -1.40
C ALA A 534 1.60 -21.93 -1.54
N GLU A 535 2.02 -20.77 -2.09
CA GLU A 535 3.43 -20.40 -2.20
C GLU A 535 4.09 -20.24 -0.83
N GLU A 536 3.41 -19.59 0.11
CA GLU A 536 3.87 -19.40 1.49
C GLU A 536 3.98 -20.72 2.23
N TYR A 537 3.05 -21.65 2.05
CA TYR A 537 3.15 -23.00 2.59
C TYR A 537 4.40 -23.72 2.08
N LEU A 538 4.67 -23.64 0.77
CA LEU A 538 5.86 -24.25 0.17
C LEU A 538 7.14 -23.61 0.69
N ALA A 539 7.18 -22.28 0.82
CA ALA A 539 8.32 -21.55 1.37
C ALA A 539 8.55 -21.89 2.86
N TYR A 540 7.49 -22.00 3.66
CA TYR A 540 7.56 -22.45 5.05
C TYR A 540 8.18 -23.85 5.14
N ASN A 541 7.65 -24.79 4.35
CA ASN A 541 8.11 -26.18 4.37
C ASN A 541 9.59 -26.28 3.96
N ALA A 542 9.94 -25.61 2.87
CA ALA A 542 11.29 -25.61 2.30
C ALA A 542 12.36 -24.98 3.20
N THR A 543 11.96 -24.17 4.18
CA THR A 543 12.89 -23.44 5.07
C THR A 543 12.88 -23.97 6.50
N THR A 544 11.90 -24.83 6.83
CA THR A 544 11.70 -25.36 8.18
C THR A 544 12.01 -26.85 8.24
N ILE A 545 11.54 -27.65 7.30
CA ILE A 545 11.70 -29.10 7.33
C ILE A 545 13.02 -29.48 6.65
N LEU A 546 13.92 -30.12 7.41
CA LEU A 546 15.21 -30.65 6.98
C LEU A 546 15.09 -32.13 6.61
N ASP A 547 14.31 -32.46 5.59
CA ASP A 547 14.16 -33.86 5.17
C ASP A 547 15.47 -34.46 4.64
N ASP A 548 15.48 -35.79 4.63
CA ASP A 548 16.50 -36.71 4.15
C ASP A 548 16.84 -36.44 2.68
N ASP A 549 17.84 -35.59 2.43
CA ASP A 549 18.47 -35.27 1.14
C ASP A 549 17.53 -34.97 -0.05
N SER A 550 16.21 -34.88 0.19
CA SER A 550 15.15 -34.95 -0.83
C SER A 550 15.04 -33.67 -1.65
N MET A 551 15.42 -32.53 -1.04
CA MET A 551 15.46 -31.22 -1.70
C MET A 551 16.83 -30.89 -2.28
N LEU A 552 17.86 -31.72 -2.08
CA LEU A 552 19.20 -31.42 -2.55
C LEU A 552 19.24 -31.40 -4.08
N VAL A 553 19.82 -30.34 -4.63
CA VAL A 553 20.17 -30.34 -6.06
C VAL A 553 21.40 -31.22 -6.31
N PRO A 554 21.55 -31.77 -7.53
CA PRO A 554 22.73 -32.53 -7.91
C PRO A 554 24.03 -31.78 -7.59
N PRO A 555 25.13 -32.47 -7.20
CA PRO A 555 26.36 -31.81 -6.77
C PRO A 555 26.93 -30.77 -7.74
N HIS A 556 26.79 -30.98 -9.05
CA HIS A 556 27.25 -30.04 -10.08
C HIS A 556 26.40 -28.76 -10.18
N ARG A 557 25.18 -28.75 -9.62
CA ARG A 557 24.29 -27.57 -9.58
C ARG A 557 24.36 -26.80 -8.25
N ARG A 558 25.21 -27.24 -7.31
CA ARG A 558 25.31 -26.61 -5.99
C ARG A 558 26.12 -25.31 -6.09
N LEU A 559 25.50 -24.21 -5.67
CA LEU A 559 26.07 -22.88 -5.72
C LEU A 559 26.71 -22.46 -4.39
N ARG A 560 27.65 -21.52 -4.48
CA ARG A 560 28.17 -20.72 -3.36
C ARG A 560 27.50 -19.35 -3.41
N VAL A 561 26.63 -19.07 -2.45
CA VAL A 561 25.73 -17.90 -2.46
C VAL A 561 26.23 -16.85 -1.48
N GLY A 562 26.63 -15.67 -1.97
CA GLY A 562 26.97 -14.53 -1.12
C GLY A 562 25.73 -13.74 -0.72
N ILE A 563 25.60 -13.35 0.54
CA ILE A 563 24.48 -12.55 1.06
C ILE A 563 25.04 -11.29 1.72
N ILE A 564 24.54 -10.12 1.32
CA ILE A 564 25.04 -8.81 1.75
C ILE A 564 23.89 -7.84 2.02
N ASN A 565 24.01 -7.06 3.11
CA ASN A 565 23.06 -5.99 3.43
C ASN A 565 23.66 -4.62 3.12
N VAL A 566 22.90 -3.77 2.42
CA VAL A 566 23.38 -2.46 1.93
C VAL A 566 22.31 -1.37 2.14
N GLY A 567 22.71 -0.24 2.71
CA GLY A 567 21.83 0.91 2.98
C GLY A 567 21.57 1.14 4.47
N ALA A 568 20.45 1.76 4.79
CA ALA A 568 19.99 1.91 6.17
C ALA A 568 19.33 0.61 6.67
N PRO A 569 19.37 0.31 7.98
CA PRO A 569 18.64 -0.83 8.53
C PRO A 569 17.13 -0.72 8.30
N ALA A 570 16.50 -1.85 7.99
CA ALA A 570 15.06 -1.96 7.79
C ALA A 570 14.54 -3.28 8.38
N GLY A 571 13.28 -3.28 8.82
CA GLY A 571 12.59 -4.50 9.24
C GLY A 571 12.62 -5.55 8.12
N GLY A 572 12.86 -6.82 8.46
CA GLY A 572 12.85 -7.92 7.50
C GLY A 572 14.19 -8.27 6.85
N MET A 573 15.24 -7.44 6.98
CA MET A 573 16.59 -7.79 6.47
C MET A 573 17.09 -9.13 7.03
N ASN A 574 17.04 -9.30 8.35
CA ASN A 574 17.45 -10.55 9.01
C ASN A 574 16.53 -11.74 8.64
N ALA A 575 15.22 -11.49 8.45
CA ALA A 575 14.28 -12.52 8.03
C ALA A 575 14.57 -13.02 6.60
N ALA A 576 14.93 -12.11 5.69
CA ALA A 576 15.34 -12.44 4.34
C ALA A 576 16.65 -13.23 4.36
N THR A 577 17.67 -12.75 5.10
CA THR A 577 18.96 -13.46 5.25
C THR A 577 18.77 -14.86 5.82
N ARG A 578 18.01 -15.01 6.92
CA ARG A 578 17.72 -16.32 7.52
C ARG A 578 17.11 -17.28 6.51
N THR A 579 16.12 -16.81 5.77
CA THR A 579 15.39 -17.66 4.83
C THR A 579 16.27 -18.07 3.67
N ALA A 580 17.02 -17.14 3.08
CA ALA A 580 17.98 -17.43 2.03
C ALA A 580 19.00 -18.48 2.47
N VAL A 581 19.54 -18.36 3.69
CA VAL A 581 20.50 -19.32 4.26
C VAL A 581 19.88 -20.71 4.43
N ARG A 582 18.72 -20.79 5.09
CA ARG A 582 18.08 -22.09 5.37
C ARG A 582 17.68 -22.79 4.08
N TYR A 583 17.10 -22.06 3.14
CA TYR A 583 16.70 -22.61 1.86
C TYR A 583 17.91 -23.04 1.02
N ALA A 584 18.96 -22.21 0.94
CA ALA A 584 20.21 -22.56 0.27
C ALA A 584 20.81 -23.87 0.84
N LEU A 585 20.88 -24.01 2.16
CA LEU A 585 21.38 -25.23 2.80
C LEU A 585 20.51 -26.46 2.49
N ASN A 586 19.18 -26.31 2.49
CA ASN A 586 18.26 -27.39 2.15
C ASN A 586 18.34 -27.82 0.66
N ARG A 587 18.79 -26.92 -0.22
CA ARG A 587 19.11 -27.23 -1.63
C ARG A 587 20.54 -27.78 -1.80
N GLY A 588 21.37 -27.75 -0.76
CA GLY A 588 22.77 -28.19 -0.79
C GLY A 588 23.77 -27.14 -1.24
N HIS A 589 23.33 -25.89 -1.35
CA HIS A 589 24.20 -24.74 -1.60
C HIS A 589 24.99 -24.34 -0.35
N THR A 590 26.06 -23.57 -0.54
CA THR A 590 26.89 -23.04 0.56
C THR A 590 26.68 -21.52 0.69
N PRO A 591 25.94 -21.05 1.71
CA PRO A 591 25.71 -19.62 1.92
C PRO A 591 26.87 -18.95 2.67
N PHE A 592 27.26 -17.76 2.20
CA PHE A 592 28.28 -16.90 2.79
C PHE A 592 27.67 -15.56 3.21
N ALA A 593 27.92 -15.15 4.45
CA ALA A 593 27.67 -13.81 4.95
C ALA A 593 28.80 -12.87 4.53
N ILE A 594 28.43 -11.74 3.93
CA ILE A 594 29.33 -10.63 3.65
C ILE A 594 29.05 -9.54 4.68
N LEU A 595 29.96 -9.38 5.63
CA LEU A 595 29.76 -8.51 6.78
C LEU A 595 29.99 -7.04 6.42
N ASN A 596 29.19 -6.14 7.00
CA ASN A 596 29.34 -4.67 6.90
C ASN A 596 29.28 -4.09 5.48
N GLY A 597 28.53 -4.73 4.58
CA GLY A 597 28.34 -4.26 3.20
C GLY A 597 29.62 -4.33 2.36
N PHE A 598 29.66 -3.58 1.25
CA PHE A 598 30.80 -3.61 0.32
C PHE A 598 32.17 -3.21 0.93
N PRO A 599 32.26 -2.30 1.91
CA PRO A 599 33.52 -2.03 2.60
C PRO A 599 34.08 -3.27 3.30
N GLY A 600 33.23 -4.06 3.97
CA GLY A 600 33.66 -5.30 4.61
C GLY A 600 34.00 -6.38 3.59
N LEU A 601 33.28 -6.46 2.46
CA LEU A 601 33.66 -7.34 1.35
C LEU A 601 35.06 -7.02 0.81
N ALA A 602 35.35 -5.74 0.55
CA ALA A 602 36.67 -5.30 0.07
C ALA A 602 37.78 -5.67 1.06
N ALA A 603 37.50 -5.59 2.37
CA ALA A 603 38.40 -6.04 3.43
C ALA A 603 38.50 -7.58 3.58
N GLY A 604 37.67 -8.35 2.87
CA GLY A 604 37.64 -9.81 2.94
C GLY A 604 36.88 -10.38 4.13
N SER A 605 35.95 -9.61 4.71
CA SER A 605 35.09 -10.03 5.83
C SER A 605 33.93 -10.89 5.33
N VAL A 606 34.23 -12.16 5.04
CA VAL A 606 33.26 -13.15 4.53
C VAL A 606 33.30 -14.39 5.44
N GLU A 607 32.13 -14.85 5.89
CA GLU A 607 31.99 -16.03 6.74
C GLU A 607 30.95 -17.01 6.19
N GLU A 608 31.12 -18.30 6.43
CA GLU A 608 30.13 -19.32 6.05
C GLU A 608 29.02 -19.39 7.09
N LEU A 609 27.76 -19.40 6.62
CA LEU A 609 26.59 -19.45 7.50
C LEU A 609 26.07 -20.88 7.68
N SER A 610 25.68 -21.20 8.91
CA SER A 610 25.07 -22.49 9.26
C SER A 610 23.58 -22.34 9.57
N TRP A 611 22.85 -23.46 9.53
CA TRP A 611 21.41 -23.49 9.81
C TRP A 611 21.07 -22.93 11.20
N ILE A 612 21.89 -23.27 12.20
CA ILE A 612 21.72 -22.82 13.59
C ILE A 612 22.20 -21.38 13.79
N GLY A 613 23.19 -20.91 13.02
CA GLY A 613 23.73 -19.56 13.12
C GLY A 613 22.70 -18.46 12.86
N VAL A 614 21.68 -18.77 12.05
CA VAL A 614 20.57 -17.84 11.72
C VAL A 614 19.28 -18.12 12.50
N ASP A 615 19.32 -18.97 13.54
CA ASP A 615 18.13 -19.24 14.35
C ASP A 615 17.66 -18.00 15.12
N GLY A 616 16.35 -17.77 15.12
CA GLY A 616 15.74 -16.60 15.76
C GLY A 616 15.91 -15.27 15.03
N TRP A 617 16.60 -15.22 13.88
CA TRP A 617 16.79 -13.97 13.12
C TRP A 617 15.48 -13.44 12.50
N THR A 618 14.44 -14.27 12.33
CA THR A 618 13.15 -13.85 11.77
C THR A 618 12.52 -12.68 12.52
N SER A 619 12.60 -12.68 13.85
CA SER A 619 11.92 -11.70 14.71
C SER A 619 12.83 -10.54 15.13
N ARG A 620 14.09 -10.49 14.68
CA ARG A 620 15.04 -9.45 15.06
C ARG A 620 15.04 -8.31 14.04
N GLY A 621 14.89 -7.08 14.50
CA GLY A 621 15.12 -5.89 13.66
C GLY A 621 16.59 -5.64 13.36
N GLY A 622 16.86 -4.61 12.56
CA GLY A 622 18.22 -4.23 12.18
C GLY A 622 18.87 -5.19 11.17
N SER A 623 20.20 -5.30 11.24
CA SER A 623 21.02 -6.17 10.38
C SER A 623 22.11 -6.86 11.20
N GLU A 624 22.02 -8.18 11.36
CA GLU A 624 23.04 -9.01 12.03
C GLU A 624 24.32 -9.12 11.19
N LEU A 625 24.21 -9.01 9.86
CA LEU A 625 25.37 -8.93 8.97
C LEU A 625 26.11 -7.57 9.06
N GLY A 626 25.51 -6.57 9.71
CA GLY A 626 25.89 -5.18 9.54
C GLY A 626 25.44 -4.63 8.18
N THR A 627 25.26 -3.32 8.06
CA THR A 627 24.86 -2.68 6.80
C THR A 627 25.46 -1.29 6.71
N THR A 628 25.85 -0.88 5.49
CA THR A 628 26.45 0.43 5.22
C THR A 628 25.91 1.01 3.91
N ARG A 629 25.98 2.33 3.76
CA ARG A 629 25.52 3.05 2.54
C ARG A 629 26.58 3.14 1.44
N ALA A 630 27.67 2.41 1.55
CA ALA A 630 28.79 2.53 0.61
C ALA A 630 28.50 1.78 -0.68
N VAL A 631 28.61 2.48 -1.82
CA VAL A 631 28.30 1.98 -3.16
C VAL A 631 29.62 1.59 -3.88
N PRO A 632 29.68 0.42 -4.54
CA PRO A 632 30.84 -0.02 -5.28
C PRO A 632 31.09 0.86 -6.52
N GLY A 633 32.35 1.19 -6.79
CA GLY A 633 32.75 2.10 -7.87
C GLY A 633 32.69 3.59 -7.51
N GLU A 634 32.10 3.93 -6.37
CA GLU A 634 32.06 5.32 -5.85
C GLU A 634 32.88 5.43 -4.56
N ALA A 635 32.44 4.73 -3.51
CA ALA A 635 33.06 4.77 -2.18
C ALA A 635 34.00 3.59 -1.91
N VAL A 636 33.87 2.51 -2.69
CA VAL A 636 34.64 1.27 -2.54
C VAL A 636 35.18 0.87 -3.91
N ASP A 637 36.43 0.41 -3.95
CA ASP A 637 37.07 -0.03 -5.19
C ASP A 637 36.38 -1.27 -5.79
N MET A 638 36.00 -1.17 -7.06
CA MET A 638 35.30 -2.24 -7.79
C MET A 638 36.23 -3.44 -8.04
N GLY A 639 37.52 -3.21 -8.28
CA GLY A 639 38.50 -4.26 -8.52
C GLY A 639 38.68 -5.16 -7.30
N MET A 640 38.74 -4.57 -6.11
CA MET A 640 38.79 -5.31 -4.84
C MET A 640 37.54 -6.15 -4.59
N ILE A 641 36.36 -5.64 -4.94
CA ILE A 641 35.11 -6.42 -4.83
C ILE A 641 35.14 -7.63 -5.76
N ALA A 642 35.49 -7.41 -7.03
CA ALA A 642 35.63 -8.48 -8.01
C ALA A 642 36.66 -9.54 -7.57
N TYR A 643 37.82 -9.09 -7.05
CA TYR A 643 38.86 -9.96 -6.50
C TYR A 643 38.36 -10.82 -5.35
N GLN A 644 37.61 -10.24 -4.40
CA GLN A 644 37.12 -10.98 -3.22
C GLN A 644 36.03 -11.97 -3.61
N LEU A 645 35.10 -11.59 -4.50
CA LEU A 645 34.09 -12.53 -5.04
C LEU A 645 34.77 -13.73 -5.72
N GLN A 646 35.81 -13.49 -6.51
CA GLN A 646 36.61 -14.55 -7.12
C GLN A 646 37.35 -15.40 -6.08
N LYS A 647 38.00 -14.77 -5.10
CA LYS A 647 38.78 -15.45 -4.04
C LYS A 647 37.92 -16.41 -3.22
N PHE A 648 36.70 -16.00 -2.86
CA PHE A 648 35.76 -16.83 -2.10
C PHE A 648 34.91 -17.74 -3.00
N ASN A 649 35.10 -17.66 -4.32
CA ASN A 649 34.35 -18.36 -5.35
C ASN A 649 32.84 -18.19 -5.16
N ILE A 650 32.39 -16.93 -5.03
CA ILE A 650 30.97 -16.61 -4.92
C ILE A 650 30.36 -16.68 -6.32
N GLN A 651 29.32 -17.50 -6.46
CA GLN A 651 28.69 -17.88 -7.73
C GLN A 651 27.32 -17.22 -7.92
N SER A 652 26.75 -16.64 -6.88
CA SER A 652 25.54 -15.81 -6.92
C SER A 652 25.56 -14.84 -5.75
N LEU A 653 24.94 -13.66 -5.93
CA LEU A 653 24.95 -12.61 -4.92
C LEU A 653 23.53 -12.12 -4.62
N LEU A 654 23.09 -12.32 -3.38
CA LEU A 654 21.88 -11.75 -2.83
C LEU A 654 22.20 -10.44 -2.10
N VAL A 655 21.67 -9.34 -2.62
CA VAL A 655 21.77 -8.02 -2.00
C VAL A 655 20.43 -7.70 -1.35
N VAL A 656 20.41 -7.35 -0.06
CA VAL A 656 19.20 -6.90 0.64
C VAL A 656 19.38 -5.47 1.08
N GLY A 657 18.56 -4.55 0.58
CA GLY A 657 18.81 -3.15 0.85
C GLY A 657 17.97 -2.12 0.12
N GLY A 658 18.25 -0.86 0.43
CA GLY A 658 17.52 0.30 -0.09
C GLY A 658 18.05 0.79 -1.43
N PHE A 659 17.91 2.10 -1.68
CA PHE A 659 18.35 2.68 -2.95
C PHE A 659 19.87 2.55 -3.18
N GLU A 660 20.71 2.61 -2.14
CA GLU A 660 22.15 2.34 -2.27
C GLU A 660 22.42 0.91 -2.77
N ALA A 661 21.61 -0.06 -2.37
CA ALA A 661 21.71 -1.42 -2.88
C ALA A 661 21.34 -1.48 -4.37
N PHE A 662 20.30 -0.76 -4.77
CA PHE A 662 19.91 -0.61 -6.18
C PHE A 662 21.03 0.01 -7.03
N SER A 663 21.61 1.14 -6.58
CA SER A 663 22.78 1.75 -7.21
C SER A 663 23.97 0.80 -7.26
N SER A 664 24.17 -0.01 -6.22
CA SER A 664 25.25 -0.99 -6.19
C SER A 664 25.09 -2.06 -7.26
N VAL A 665 23.88 -2.61 -7.44
CA VAL A 665 23.64 -3.63 -8.47
C VAL A 665 23.78 -3.04 -9.88
N ILE A 666 23.36 -1.79 -10.10
CA ILE A 666 23.62 -1.07 -11.36
C ILE A 666 25.12 -0.98 -11.65
N ASN A 667 25.92 -0.58 -10.65
CA ASN A 667 27.37 -0.43 -10.82
C ASN A 667 28.06 -1.79 -11.03
N LEU A 668 27.58 -2.85 -10.39
CA LEU A 668 28.07 -4.22 -10.61
C LEU A 668 27.72 -4.72 -12.02
N GLU A 669 26.50 -4.49 -12.50
CA GLU A 669 26.06 -4.86 -13.86
C GLU A 669 26.89 -4.12 -14.92
N ALA A 670 27.08 -2.81 -14.77
CA ALA A 670 27.89 -2.02 -15.69
C ALA A 670 29.38 -2.42 -15.69
N ALA A 671 29.86 -3.07 -14.62
CA ALA A 671 31.23 -3.53 -14.47
C ALA A 671 31.47 -4.97 -15.00
N ARG A 672 30.42 -5.73 -15.32
CA ARG A 672 30.50 -7.10 -15.88
C ARG A 672 31.48 -7.26 -17.05
N PRO A 673 31.52 -6.37 -18.06
CA PRO A 673 32.46 -6.51 -19.18
C PRO A 673 33.93 -6.41 -18.79
N LYS A 674 34.24 -5.78 -17.64
CA LYS A 674 35.62 -5.58 -17.14
C LYS A 674 36.06 -6.69 -16.19
N TYR A 675 35.12 -7.29 -15.47
CA TYR A 675 35.41 -8.25 -14.42
C TYR A 675 34.54 -9.52 -14.60
N PRO A 676 35.09 -10.59 -15.20
CA PRO A 676 34.38 -11.86 -15.40
C PRO A 676 33.78 -12.47 -14.13
N SER A 677 34.38 -12.21 -12.96
CA SER A 677 33.85 -12.67 -11.66
C SER A 677 32.52 -12.02 -11.26
N LEU A 678 32.09 -10.96 -11.97
CA LEU A 678 30.77 -10.33 -11.79
C LEU A 678 29.70 -10.92 -12.73
N ASN A 679 30.07 -11.81 -13.66
CA ASN A 679 29.16 -12.53 -14.55
C ASN A 679 28.48 -13.69 -13.81
N ILE A 680 27.83 -13.34 -12.70
CA ILE A 680 27.04 -14.22 -11.84
C ILE A 680 25.62 -13.66 -11.70
N PRO A 681 24.62 -14.49 -11.38
CA PRO A 681 23.30 -14.00 -11.01
C PRO A 681 23.35 -13.11 -9.76
N ILE A 682 22.74 -11.93 -9.84
CA ILE A 682 22.64 -10.95 -8.75
C ILE A 682 21.16 -10.61 -8.53
N ALA A 683 20.66 -10.88 -7.34
CA ALA A 683 19.29 -10.57 -6.94
C ALA A 683 19.29 -9.46 -5.89
N LEU A 684 18.44 -8.44 -6.08
CA LEU A 684 18.20 -7.39 -5.08
C LEU A 684 16.81 -7.55 -4.47
N ILE A 685 16.76 -7.80 -3.16
CA ILE A 685 15.54 -7.64 -2.37
C ILE A 685 15.52 -6.22 -1.81
N SER A 686 14.47 -5.47 -2.17
CA SER A 686 14.32 -4.11 -1.67
C SER A 686 14.00 -4.10 -0.16
N ALA A 687 14.81 -3.38 0.62
CA ALA A 687 14.67 -3.24 2.07
C ALA A 687 14.97 -1.81 2.50
N THR A 688 13.93 -1.02 2.74
CA THR A 688 13.98 0.39 3.13
C THR A 688 12.64 0.79 3.74
N VAL A 689 12.67 1.70 4.71
CA VAL A 689 11.43 2.26 5.27
C VAL A 689 10.71 3.18 4.26
N SER A 690 11.44 3.77 3.32
CA SER A 690 10.93 4.84 2.44
C SER A 690 10.09 4.36 1.25
N ASN A 691 10.07 3.05 0.98
CA ASN A 691 9.45 2.46 -0.22
C ASN A 691 9.84 3.20 -1.52
N ASN A 692 11.15 3.45 -1.68
CA ASN A 692 11.71 4.29 -2.74
C ASN A 692 12.60 3.52 -3.73
N VAL A 693 12.58 2.19 -3.70
CA VAL A 693 13.31 1.35 -4.66
C VAL A 693 12.36 0.99 -5.81
N PRO A 694 12.75 1.23 -7.07
CA PRO A 694 11.94 0.90 -8.24
C PRO A 694 11.80 -0.62 -8.42
N GLY A 695 10.77 -1.06 -9.15
CA GLY A 695 10.54 -2.46 -9.48
C GLY A 695 9.75 -3.26 -8.44
N THR A 696 9.24 -2.60 -7.40
CA THR A 696 8.37 -3.23 -6.40
C THR A 696 7.39 -2.25 -5.79
N ASP A 697 6.21 -2.75 -5.43
CA ASP A 697 5.20 -1.99 -4.70
C ASP A 697 5.50 -1.92 -3.19
N PHE A 698 6.37 -2.81 -2.70
CA PHE A 698 6.65 -2.99 -1.29
C PHE A 698 8.12 -3.31 -1.02
N SER A 699 8.78 -2.43 -0.27
CA SER A 699 10.09 -2.71 0.31
C SER A 699 9.99 -3.21 1.74
N LEU A 700 10.84 -4.19 2.07
CA LEU A 700 10.94 -4.70 3.44
C LEU A 700 11.27 -3.57 4.43
N GLY A 701 10.52 -3.53 5.52
CA GLY A 701 10.63 -2.58 6.62
C GLY A 701 9.68 -1.39 6.51
N SER A 702 8.97 -1.23 5.39
CA SER A 702 8.02 -0.13 5.20
C SER A 702 6.78 -0.31 6.09
N ASP A 703 6.24 -1.52 6.22
CA ASP A 703 5.10 -1.80 7.09
C ASP A 703 5.47 -1.72 8.58
N THR A 704 6.66 -2.21 8.95
CA THR A 704 7.22 -2.00 10.30
C THR A 704 7.28 -0.49 10.63
N ALA A 705 7.74 0.33 9.68
CA ALA A 705 7.84 1.77 9.87
C ALA A 705 6.48 2.45 9.97
N LEU A 706 5.51 2.04 9.14
CA LEU A 706 4.15 2.55 9.21
C LEU A 706 3.52 2.27 10.58
N ASN A 707 3.66 1.05 11.12
CA ASN A 707 3.15 0.72 12.45
C ASN A 707 3.83 1.57 13.54
N ALA A 708 5.16 1.72 13.49
CA ALA A 708 5.88 2.59 14.44
C ALA A 708 5.42 4.06 14.40
N ILE A 709 5.14 4.59 13.21
CA ILE A 709 4.60 5.95 13.03
C ILE A 709 3.18 6.04 13.58
N VAL A 710 2.31 5.09 13.24
CA VAL A 710 0.90 5.06 13.68
C VAL A 710 0.79 4.95 15.19
N ASP A 711 1.55 4.05 15.82
CA ASP A 711 1.57 3.90 17.29
C ASP A 711 2.06 5.18 17.99
N SER A 712 3.09 5.82 17.43
CA SER A 712 3.58 7.11 17.93
C SER A 712 2.53 8.20 17.78
N CYS A 713 1.83 8.25 16.64
CA CYS A 713 0.78 9.22 16.37
C CYS A 713 -0.42 9.03 17.30
N ASP A 714 -0.81 7.79 17.59
CA ASP A 714 -1.89 7.50 18.54
C ASP A 714 -1.55 8.03 19.95
N ALA A 715 -0.32 7.82 20.41
CA ALA A 715 0.17 8.36 21.68
C ALA A 715 0.19 9.91 21.69
N ILE A 716 0.63 10.52 20.60
CA ILE A 716 0.66 11.98 20.43
C ILE A 716 -0.76 12.55 20.41
N VAL A 717 -1.69 11.93 19.68
CA VAL A 717 -3.10 12.32 19.61
C VAL A 717 -3.73 12.21 21.00
N GLN A 718 -3.46 11.14 21.76
CA GLN A 718 -3.93 11.00 23.13
C GLN A 718 -3.41 12.14 24.04
N SER A 719 -2.14 12.51 23.92
CA SER A 719 -1.55 13.65 24.64
C SER A 719 -2.20 14.98 24.26
N ALA A 720 -2.46 15.18 22.96
CA ALA A 720 -3.13 16.36 22.42
C ALA A 720 -4.58 16.49 22.91
N ARG A 721 -5.32 15.37 22.95
CA ARG A 721 -6.68 15.30 23.53
C ARG A 721 -6.68 15.70 25.00
N SER A 722 -5.70 15.21 25.76
CA SER A 722 -5.58 15.45 27.20
C SER A 722 -5.27 16.91 27.54
N SER A 723 -4.35 17.53 26.79
CA SER A 723 -3.97 18.93 27.00
C SER A 723 -5.02 19.94 26.52
N ARG A 724 -5.99 19.48 25.71
CA ARG A 724 -6.99 20.26 24.98
C ARG A 724 -6.38 21.29 24.01
N ARG A 725 -7.07 21.52 22.89
CA ARG A 725 -6.77 22.58 21.91
C ARG A 725 -5.28 22.63 21.50
N ARG A 726 -4.73 21.47 21.12
CA ARG A 726 -3.33 21.35 20.69
C ARG A 726 -3.19 20.58 19.39
N VAL A 727 -2.41 21.13 18.47
CA VAL A 727 -1.96 20.46 17.25
C VAL A 727 -0.50 20.04 17.40
N PHE A 728 -0.14 18.88 16.86
CA PHE A 728 1.25 18.45 16.75
C PHE A 728 1.68 18.40 15.28
N VAL A 729 2.85 18.98 14.99
CA VAL A 729 3.55 18.79 13.71
C VAL A 729 4.54 17.65 13.91
N VAL A 730 4.21 16.49 13.34
CA VAL A 730 4.99 15.25 13.47
C VAL A 730 5.90 15.10 12.26
N GLU A 731 7.21 15.06 12.49
CA GLU A 731 8.19 14.81 11.44
C GLU A 731 8.34 13.31 11.18
N VAL A 732 8.14 12.92 9.92
CA VAL A 732 8.24 11.53 9.44
C VAL A 732 9.38 11.37 8.45
N GLN A 733 9.97 10.18 8.46
CA GLN A 733 11.02 9.77 7.53
C GLN A 733 10.44 9.44 6.14
N GLY A 734 11.34 9.22 5.19
CA GLY A 734 10.99 8.78 3.84
C GLY A 734 11.93 9.31 2.77
N GLY A 735 12.94 10.11 3.15
CA GLY A 735 13.77 10.80 2.18
C GLY A 735 12.89 11.63 1.24
N ARG A 736 13.14 11.52 -0.08
CA ARG A 736 12.38 12.23 -1.12
C ARG A 736 11.07 11.55 -1.53
N SER A 737 10.69 10.46 -0.87
CA SER A 737 9.42 9.75 -1.09
C SER A 737 8.41 10.14 -0.01
N GLY A 738 7.22 10.57 -0.43
CA GLY A 738 6.09 10.88 0.44
C GLY A 738 5.33 9.68 1.00
N TYR A 739 5.69 8.44 0.60
CA TYR A 739 4.96 7.20 0.92
C TYR A 739 4.54 7.10 2.41
N LEU A 740 5.53 7.17 3.32
CA LEU A 740 5.27 7.05 4.75
C LEU A 740 4.35 8.14 5.28
N ALA A 741 4.49 9.37 4.79
CA ALA A 741 3.65 10.49 5.22
C ALA A 741 2.20 10.35 4.74
N VAL A 742 1.98 9.84 3.52
CA VAL A 742 0.63 9.60 2.97
C VAL A 742 -0.06 8.46 3.69
N GLU A 743 0.56 7.28 3.71
CA GLU A 743 -0.05 6.08 4.28
C GLU A 743 -0.25 6.21 5.79
N ALA A 744 0.76 6.71 6.52
CA ALA A 744 0.58 6.95 7.95
C ALA A 744 -0.40 8.09 8.22
N GLY A 745 -0.49 9.10 7.34
CA GLY A 745 -1.46 10.19 7.44
C GLY A 745 -2.90 9.68 7.34
N LEU A 746 -3.13 8.74 6.41
CA LEU A 746 -4.41 8.07 6.25
C LEU A 746 -4.75 7.18 7.47
N ALA A 747 -3.77 6.39 7.93
CA ALA A 747 -3.92 5.46 9.06
C ALA A 747 -4.09 6.15 10.42
N SER A 748 -3.47 7.30 10.62
CA SER A 748 -3.53 8.09 11.87
C SER A 748 -4.63 9.16 11.86
N GLY A 749 -5.21 9.45 10.70
CA GLY A 749 -6.24 10.48 10.54
C GLY A 749 -5.68 11.90 10.67
N ALA A 750 -4.51 12.14 10.07
CA ALA A 750 -3.86 13.44 10.07
C ALA A 750 -4.75 14.52 9.43
N SER A 751 -4.67 15.75 9.94
CA SER A 751 -5.47 16.87 9.43
C SER A 751 -5.00 17.35 8.06
N THR A 752 -3.69 17.35 7.85
CA THR A 752 -3.02 17.63 6.58
C THR A 752 -1.66 16.96 6.60
N ILE A 753 -1.05 16.82 5.42
CA ILE A 753 0.29 16.25 5.27
C ILE A 753 1.14 17.07 4.31
N TYR A 754 2.45 17.07 4.55
CA TYR A 754 3.45 17.75 3.71
C TYR A 754 4.45 16.74 3.16
N ILE A 755 4.42 16.55 1.83
CA ILE A 755 5.24 15.55 1.14
C ILE A 755 6.20 16.20 0.14
N PRO A 756 7.39 15.61 -0.12
CA PRO A 756 8.38 16.17 -1.04
C PRO A 756 7.89 16.31 -2.47
N GLU A 757 6.92 15.48 -2.87
CA GLU A 757 6.27 15.53 -4.17
C GLU A 757 5.54 16.84 -4.36
N GLU A 758 4.82 17.34 -3.34
CA GLU A 758 3.99 18.56 -3.38
C GLU A 758 4.78 19.82 -3.01
N GLY A 759 5.76 19.69 -2.12
CA GLY A 759 6.43 20.83 -1.49
C GLY A 759 5.52 21.59 -0.53
N VAL A 760 6.00 22.73 -0.03
CA VAL A 760 5.24 23.62 0.87
C VAL A 760 5.44 25.07 0.46
N ASN A 761 4.34 25.83 0.44
CA ASN A 761 4.34 27.26 0.17
C ASN A 761 3.43 28.01 1.17
N LEU A 762 3.52 29.34 1.19
CA LEU A 762 2.78 30.17 2.15
C LEU A 762 1.27 30.11 1.98
N SER A 763 0.76 30.00 0.74
CA SER A 763 -0.69 29.90 0.51
C SER A 763 -1.26 28.60 1.06
N ARG A 764 -0.53 27.49 0.93
CA ARG A 764 -0.87 26.19 1.53
C ARG A 764 -0.89 26.27 3.04
N LEU A 765 0.18 26.80 3.67
CA LEU A 765 0.25 26.97 5.12
C LEU A 765 -0.89 27.85 5.67
N GLN A 766 -1.21 28.95 4.97
CA GLN A 766 -2.31 29.81 5.35
C GLN A 766 -3.67 29.10 5.24
N SER A 767 -3.89 28.32 4.18
CA SER A 767 -5.07 27.48 4.02
C SER A 767 -5.20 26.44 5.14
N ASP A 768 -4.09 25.78 5.49
CA ASP A 768 -4.04 24.77 6.55
C ASP A 768 -4.32 25.37 7.93
N SER A 769 -3.75 26.55 8.22
CA SER A 769 -4.03 27.29 9.46
C SER A 769 -5.53 27.63 9.58
N ARG A 770 -6.13 28.19 8.52
CA ARG A 770 -7.58 28.49 8.50
C ARG A 770 -8.44 27.25 8.69
N HIS A 771 -8.07 26.15 8.05
CA HIS A 771 -8.78 24.89 8.21
C HIS A 771 -8.74 24.38 9.66
N LEU A 772 -7.56 24.41 10.29
CA LEU A 772 -7.41 24.02 11.70
C LEU A 772 -8.19 24.94 12.64
N MET A 773 -8.15 26.25 12.42
CA MET A 773 -8.94 27.23 13.17
C MET A 773 -10.44 26.91 13.06
N ALA A 774 -10.96 26.72 11.86
CA ALA A 774 -12.36 26.40 11.62
C ALA A 774 -12.79 25.11 12.34
N MET A 775 -11.98 24.06 12.24
CA MET A 775 -12.24 22.83 12.96
C MET A 775 -12.22 23.04 14.50
N TYR A 776 -11.33 23.89 15.05
CA TYR A 776 -11.28 24.14 16.51
C TYR A 776 -12.43 25.03 17.00
N MET A 777 -12.95 25.91 16.16
CA MET A 777 -14.15 26.69 16.46
C MET A 777 -15.41 25.80 16.50
N ASP A 778 -15.43 24.75 15.68
CA ASP A 778 -16.51 23.77 15.62
C ASP A 778 -16.45 22.68 16.73
N ASP A 779 -15.32 22.58 17.45
CA ASP A 779 -15.20 21.66 18.59
C ASP A 779 -16.04 22.15 19.78
N ALA A 780 -16.71 21.20 20.45
CA ALA A 780 -17.44 21.49 21.68
C ALA A 780 -16.48 21.97 22.78
N ALA A 781 -16.92 22.91 23.62
CA ALA A 781 -16.06 23.54 24.63
C ALA A 781 -15.44 22.55 25.64
N ASP A 782 -16.07 21.39 25.83
CA ASP A 782 -15.70 20.33 26.76
C ASP A 782 -14.94 19.16 26.13
N LYS A 783 -14.90 19.05 24.79
CA LYS A 783 -14.27 17.93 24.06
C LYS A 783 -13.23 18.42 23.07
N SER A 784 -11.99 17.93 23.21
CA SER A 784 -10.90 18.23 22.28
C SER A 784 -10.45 16.98 21.53
N GLU A 785 -10.33 17.09 20.21
CA GLU A 785 -10.04 16.00 19.28
C GLU A 785 -8.59 15.49 19.33
N GLY A 786 -7.65 16.36 19.74
CA GLY A 786 -6.21 16.17 19.54
C GLY A 786 -5.86 16.00 18.06
N ARG A 787 -5.08 16.93 17.48
CA ARG A 787 -4.83 16.94 16.04
C ARG A 787 -3.36 16.80 15.71
N ILE A 788 -3.08 16.18 14.57
CA ILE A 788 -1.72 15.97 14.08
C ILE A 788 -1.61 16.37 12.62
N ILE A 789 -0.41 16.79 12.25
CA ILE A 789 0.02 17.08 10.89
C ILE A 789 1.28 16.26 10.65
N LEU A 790 1.34 15.51 9.55
CA LEU A 790 2.57 14.78 9.22
C LEU A 790 3.39 15.58 8.21
N ARG A 791 4.67 15.75 8.49
CA ARG A 791 5.60 16.45 7.60
C ARG A 791 6.77 15.53 7.30
N ASN A 792 7.00 15.24 6.02
CA ASN A 792 8.22 14.57 5.60
C ASN A 792 9.44 15.48 5.82
N GLU A 793 10.51 14.92 6.35
CA GLU A 793 11.76 15.62 6.70
C GLU A 793 12.39 16.43 5.55
N THR A 794 12.24 15.99 4.30
CA THR A 794 12.90 16.59 3.13
C THR A 794 12.02 17.55 2.32
N VAL A 795 10.77 17.78 2.76
CA VAL A 795 9.81 18.59 2.00
C VAL A 795 10.30 20.02 1.73
N SER A 796 10.94 20.64 2.72
CA SER A 796 11.48 21.98 2.61
C SER A 796 12.59 22.18 3.63
N LYS A 797 13.67 22.83 3.20
CA LYS A 797 14.75 23.29 4.09
C LYS A 797 14.38 24.57 4.86
N THR A 798 13.38 25.30 4.37
CA THR A 798 12.95 26.58 4.95
C THR A 798 11.75 26.38 5.88
N TYR A 799 10.72 25.68 5.41
CA TYR A 799 9.56 25.33 6.22
C TYR A 799 9.85 24.04 6.98
N THR A 800 10.67 24.18 8.02
CA THR A 800 10.99 23.08 8.94
C THR A 800 9.80 22.78 9.85
N THR A 801 9.86 21.64 10.54
CA THR A 801 8.86 21.23 11.53
C THR A 801 8.62 22.30 12.59
N ASP A 802 9.69 22.91 13.09
CA ASP A 802 9.61 24.00 14.08
C ASP A 802 8.98 25.27 13.49
N VAL A 803 9.44 25.69 12.29
CA VAL A 803 8.89 26.89 11.63
C VAL A 803 7.39 26.75 11.36
N ILE A 804 6.95 25.58 10.87
CA ILE A 804 5.53 25.32 10.64
C ILE A 804 4.76 25.37 11.96
N SER A 805 5.30 24.76 13.02
CA SER A 805 4.66 24.78 14.33
C SER A 805 4.55 26.20 14.91
N ASP A 806 5.60 27.02 14.77
CA ASP A 806 5.59 28.40 15.25
C ASP A 806 4.58 29.26 14.49
N ILE A 807 4.50 29.11 13.15
CA ILE A 807 3.47 29.77 12.34
C ILE A 807 2.07 29.38 12.80
N LEU A 808 1.81 28.09 13.00
CA LEU A 808 0.50 27.60 13.45
C LEU A 808 0.16 28.08 14.85
N LYS A 809 1.15 28.23 15.73
CA LYS A 809 0.97 28.76 17.08
C LYS A 809 0.60 30.24 17.08
N ASP A 810 1.28 31.03 16.25
CA ASP A 810 1.03 32.47 16.15
C ASP A 810 -0.33 32.76 15.48
N GLU A 811 -0.64 32.07 14.39
CA GLU A 811 -1.93 32.18 13.67
C GLU A 811 -3.10 31.57 14.47
N GLY A 812 -2.84 30.53 15.27
CA GLY A 812 -3.85 29.89 16.12
C GLY A 812 -4.34 30.79 17.26
N HIS A 813 -3.62 31.87 17.58
CA HIS A 813 -3.96 32.83 18.63
C HIS A 813 -4.36 32.13 19.95
N ALA A 814 -5.54 32.44 20.52
CA ALA A 814 -6.07 31.79 21.72
C ALA A 814 -6.89 30.52 21.43
N LEU A 815 -7.04 30.12 20.15
CA LEU A 815 -7.85 28.97 19.75
C LEU A 815 -7.14 27.65 20.00
N PHE A 816 -5.86 27.56 19.66
CA PHE A 816 -5.04 26.37 19.89
C PHE A 816 -3.54 26.67 19.96
N ASP A 817 -2.80 25.76 20.59
CA ASP A 817 -1.35 25.76 20.68
C ASP A 817 -0.75 24.72 19.73
N SER A 818 0.50 24.91 19.30
CA SER A 818 1.22 23.97 18.41
C SER A 818 2.49 23.43 19.08
N ARG A 819 2.79 22.15 18.85
CA ARG A 819 4.00 21.47 19.31
C ARG A 819 4.62 20.63 18.20
N THR A 820 5.90 20.35 18.30
CA THR A 820 6.61 19.47 17.37
C THR A 820 6.82 18.08 17.98
N ALA A 821 6.88 17.08 17.12
CA ALA A 821 7.28 15.73 17.48
C ALA A 821 8.17 15.16 16.36
N VAL A 822 9.45 14.94 16.63
CA VAL A 822 10.37 14.36 15.65
C VAL A 822 10.56 12.89 15.99
N LEU A 823 9.96 12.00 15.20
CA LEU A 823 10.04 10.56 15.47
C LEU A 823 11.47 10.04 15.26
N GLY A 824 12.16 10.54 14.23
CA GLY A 824 13.53 10.15 13.92
C GLY A 824 13.64 8.64 13.66
N HIS A 825 14.68 8.00 14.20
CA HIS A 825 15.04 6.62 13.86
C HIS A 825 14.18 5.54 14.54
N ILE A 826 13.28 5.89 15.47
CA ILE A 826 12.35 4.92 16.05
C ILE A 826 11.43 4.31 14.98
N GLN A 827 11.26 5.02 13.85
CA GLN A 827 10.52 4.58 12.68
C GLN A 827 11.10 3.32 12.02
N GLN A 828 12.33 2.90 12.33
CA GLN A 828 12.85 1.61 11.85
C GLN A 828 12.18 0.42 12.56
N GLY A 829 11.50 0.66 13.69
CA GLY A 829 10.93 -0.35 14.55
C GLY A 829 11.98 -1.15 15.33
N VAL A 830 11.51 -1.91 16.31
CA VAL A 830 12.36 -2.81 17.12
C VAL A 830 12.32 -4.22 16.53
N ASN A 831 11.13 -4.81 16.51
CA ASN A 831 10.89 -6.09 15.87
C ASN A 831 10.15 -5.83 14.53
N PRO A 832 10.52 -6.52 13.44
CA PRO A 832 9.82 -6.39 12.18
C PRO A 832 8.36 -6.82 12.32
N SER A 833 7.46 -6.18 11.58
CA SER A 833 6.06 -6.57 11.51
C SER A 833 5.92 -7.98 10.90
N PRO A 834 4.83 -8.72 11.20
CA PRO A 834 4.60 -10.03 10.60
C PRO A 834 4.59 -9.99 9.07
N MET A 835 4.01 -8.94 8.48
CA MET A 835 3.98 -8.74 7.02
C MET A 835 5.39 -8.64 6.44
N ASP A 836 6.28 -7.86 7.07
CA ASP A 836 7.69 -7.77 6.65
C ASP A 836 8.41 -9.12 6.77
N ARG A 837 8.14 -9.90 7.82
CA ARG A 837 8.75 -11.23 8.02
C ARG A 837 8.30 -12.24 6.95
N ILE A 838 7.01 -12.26 6.62
CA ILE A 838 6.43 -13.17 5.63
C ILE A 838 6.92 -12.81 4.23
N ARG A 839 6.83 -11.53 3.85
CA ARG A 839 7.32 -11.06 2.54
C ARG A 839 8.82 -11.27 2.38
N ALA A 840 9.60 -11.05 3.44
CA ALA A 840 11.04 -11.34 3.43
C ALA A 840 11.33 -12.82 3.15
N THR A 841 10.56 -13.72 3.76
CA THR A 841 10.68 -15.17 3.54
C THR A 841 10.39 -15.52 2.08
N ARG A 842 9.28 -15.01 1.55
CA ARG A 842 8.85 -15.24 0.18
C ARG A 842 9.90 -14.75 -0.85
N LEU A 843 10.30 -13.48 -0.75
CA LEU A 843 11.28 -12.88 -1.66
C LEU A 843 12.65 -13.58 -1.59
N ALA A 844 13.08 -13.99 -0.39
CA ALA A 844 14.34 -14.71 -0.23
C ALA A 844 14.33 -16.10 -0.87
N LYS A 845 13.24 -16.87 -0.72
CA LYS A 845 13.09 -18.17 -1.39
C LYS A 845 13.13 -18.01 -2.90
N CYS A 846 12.34 -17.07 -3.43
CA CYS A 846 12.32 -16.74 -4.86
C CYS A 846 13.69 -16.29 -5.39
N SER A 847 14.48 -15.57 -4.58
CA SER A 847 15.82 -15.15 -4.99
C SER A 847 16.81 -16.31 -5.16
N ILE A 848 16.68 -17.38 -4.35
CA ILE A 848 17.49 -18.59 -4.52
C ILE A 848 17.04 -19.39 -5.75
N ASP A 849 15.72 -19.52 -5.98
CA ASP A 849 15.21 -20.15 -7.21
C ASP A 849 15.71 -19.42 -8.46
N PHE A 850 15.72 -18.08 -8.42
CA PHE A 850 16.27 -17.23 -9.48
C PHE A 850 17.75 -17.53 -9.76
N PHE A 851 18.56 -17.79 -8.72
CA PHE A 851 19.95 -18.19 -8.90
C PHE A 851 20.09 -19.56 -9.56
N GLU A 852 19.29 -20.55 -9.16
CA GLU A 852 19.27 -21.87 -9.77
C GLU A 852 18.91 -21.78 -11.27
N GLU A 853 17.87 -21.01 -11.60
CA GLU A 853 17.41 -20.83 -12.98
C GLU A 853 18.51 -20.20 -13.87
N HIS A 854 19.10 -19.09 -13.41
CA HIS A 854 20.05 -18.31 -14.22
C HIS A 854 21.47 -18.88 -14.28
N SER A 855 21.77 -19.91 -13.47
CA SER A 855 23.06 -20.61 -13.49
C SER A 855 22.99 -22.03 -14.08
N SER A 856 21.79 -22.61 -14.19
CA SER A 856 21.56 -23.99 -14.62
C SER A 856 22.25 -24.34 -15.93
N ALA A 857 22.02 -23.55 -16.99
CA ALA A 857 22.56 -23.82 -18.33
C ALA A 857 24.10 -23.84 -18.36
N ALA A 858 24.77 -22.92 -17.65
CA ALA A 858 26.23 -22.87 -17.61
C ALA A 858 26.82 -24.07 -16.86
N LEU A 859 26.17 -24.48 -15.76
CA LEU A 859 26.61 -25.62 -14.95
C LEU A 859 26.36 -26.97 -15.63
N GLU A 860 25.23 -27.12 -16.33
CA GLU A 860 24.92 -28.30 -17.13
C GLU A 860 25.92 -28.48 -18.27
N ASN A 861 26.17 -27.42 -19.04
CA ASN A 861 27.15 -27.45 -20.14
C ASN A 861 28.56 -27.83 -19.66
N ALA A 862 29.01 -27.28 -18.54
CA ALA A 862 30.31 -27.61 -17.97
C ALA A 862 30.38 -29.07 -17.51
N HIS A 863 29.30 -29.59 -16.91
CA HIS A 863 29.20 -30.98 -16.48
C HIS A 863 29.21 -31.96 -17.66
N GLU A 864 28.42 -31.69 -18.70
CA GLU A 864 28.36 -32.52 -19.92
C GLU A 864 29.70 -32.58 -20.64
N GLN A 865 30.47 -31.50 -20.60
CA GLN A 865 31.80 -31.42 -21.22
C GLN A 865 32.95 -31.88 -20.29
N ASN A 866 32.65 -32.34 -19.06
CA ASN A 866 33.63 -32.66 -18.02
C ASN A 866 34.65 -31.53 -17.74
N GLN A 867 34.20 -30.28 -17.83
CA GLN A 867 35.01 -29.09 -17.57
C GLN A 867 34.83 -28.62 -16.12
N PRO A 868 35.82 -27.89 -15.56
CA PRO A 868 35.64 -27.22 -14.27
C PRO A 868 34.50 -26.20 -14.35
N VAL A 869 33.88 -25.90 -13.21
CA VAL A 869 32.81 -24.90 -13.12
C VAL A 869 33.33 -23.57 -13.68
N PRO A 870 32.64 -22.97 -14.68
CA PRO A 870 33.09 -21.74 -15.30
C PRO A 870 33.03 -20.59 -14.29
N VAL A 871 33.96 -19.64 -14.44
CA VAL A 871 33.96 -18.40 -13.65
C VAL A 871 32.76 -17.53 -14.03
N GLU A 872 32.33 -17.60 -15.28
CA GLU A 872 31.18 -16.88 -15.82
C GLU A 872 29.96 -17.82 -15.86
N LEU A 873 28.98 -17.55 -15.01
CA LEU A 873 27.74 -18.34 -14.93
C LEU A 873 26.60 -17.70 -15.72
N SER A 874 26.53 -16.37 -15.73
CA SER A 874 25.48 -15.64 -16.43
C SER A 874 25.91 -14.23 -16.77
N SER A 875 25.82 -13.87 -18.05
CA SER A 875 26.12 -12.53 -18.56
C SER A 875 24.90 -11.79 -19.11
N ILE A 876 23.73 -12.44 -19.12
CA ILE A 876 22.49 -11.81 -19.60
C ILE A 876 22.06 -10.67 -18.65
N PRO A 877 21.56 -9.53 -19.16
CA PRO A 877 21.11 -8.42 -18.32
C PRO A 877 20.03 -8.80 -17.30
N GLU A 878 19.18 -9.76 -17.64
CA GLU A 878 18.09 -10.28 -16.82
C GLU A 878 18.60 -11.00 -15.56
N SER A 879 19.85 -11.45 -15.54
CA SER A 879 20.45 -12.09 -14.36
C SER A 879 20.89 -11.11 -13.27
N ALA A 880 20.77 -9.80 -13.50
CA ALA A 880 20.93 -8.76 -12.48
C ALA A 880 19.59 -8.05 -12.26
N ALA A 881 18.80 -8.53 -11.31
CA ALA A 881 17.40 -8.14 -11.18
C ALA A 881 17.00 -7.73 -9.76
N VAL A 882 16.00 -6.85 -9.68
CA VAL A 882 15.24 -6.59 -8.46
C VAL A 882 14.16 -7.65 -8.33
N VAL A 883 14.17 -8.36 -7.20
CA VAL A 883 13.15 -9.34 -6.80
C VAL A 883 12.16 -8.58 -5.94
N GLY A 884 11.04 -8.22 -6.56
CA GLY A 884 10.03 -7.35 -5.98
C GLY A 884 8.64 -7.99 -5.99
N VAL A 885 7.75 -7.48 -5.16
CA VAL A 885 6.31 -7.76 -5.27
C VAL A 885 5.69 -6.74 -6.21
N SER A 886 4.91 -7.22 -7.19
CA SER A 886 4.00 -6.39 -7.98
C SER A 886 2.61 -7.02 -7.94
N GLY A 887 1.67 -6.35 -7.28
CA GLY A 887 0.40 -6.97 -6.92
C GLY A 887 0.56 -8.23 -6.06
N ILE A 888 0.12 -9.39 -6.56
CA ILE A 888 0.22 -10.68 -5.84
C ILE A 888 1.54 -11.40 -6.16
N SER A 889 2.08 -11.26 -7.38
CA SER A 889 3.20 -12.09 -7.84
C SER A 889 4.55 -11.49 -7.49
N VAL A 890 5.54 -12.38 -7.35
CA VAL A 890 6.94 -11.99 -7.31
C VAL A 890 7.41 -11.74 -8.74
N THR A 891 7.97 -10.57 -8.98
CA THR A 891 8.52 -10.16 -10.27
C THR A 891 10.03 -10.02 -10.20
N TYR A 892 10.70 -10.43 -11.28
CA TYR A 892 12.14 -10.28 -11.47
C TYR A 892 12.35 -9.26 -12.58
N ARG A 893 12.84 -8.06 -12.24
CA ARG A 893 13.07 -6.99 -13.22
C ARG A 893 14.52 -6.61 -13.29
N SER A 894 15.07 -6.60 -14.50
CA SER A 894 16.47 -6.23 -14.70
C SER A 894 16.71 -4.80 -14.20
N VAL A 895 17.86 -4.56 -13.56
CA VAL A 895 18.21 -3.19 -13.13
C VAL A 895 18.31 -2.24 -14.31
N LYS A 896 18.69 -2.75 -15.48
CA LYS A 896 18.80 -1.97 -16.73
C LYS A 896 17.45 -1.43 -17.20
N GLU A 897 16.38 -2.23 -17.12
CA GLU A 897 15.00 -1.78 -17.36
C GLU A 897 14.59 -0.71 -16.34
N LEU A 898 14.89 -0.96 -15.07
CA LEU A 898 14.43 -0.09 -13.97
C LEU A 898 15.08 1.29 -13.95
N ILE A 899 16.29 1.45 -14.49
CA ILE A 899 16.95 2.77 -14.59
C ILE A 899 16.08 3.78 -15.34
N ALA A 900 15.38 3.36 -16.40
CA ALA A 900 14.55 4.25 -17.21
C ALA A 900 13.32 4.81 -16.46
N VAL A 901 12.84 4.09 -15.44
CA VAL A 901 11.67 4.47 -14.63
C VAL A 901 12.06 5.04 -13.26
N THR A 902 13.34 5.40 -13.08
CA THR A 902 13.90 5.84 -11.80
C THR A 902 14.44 7.26 -11.87
N ASP A 903 14.03 8.09 -10.91
CA ASP A 903 14.67 9.37 -10.66
C ASP A 903 15.93 9.13 -9.82
N MET A 904 17.08 8.98 -10.47
CA MET A 904 18.37 8.76 -9.82
C MET A 904 18.80 9.93 -8.92
N LYS A 905 18.38 11.17 -9.24
CA LYS A 905 18.74 12.37 -8.48
C LYS A 905 17.98 12.44 -7.16
N ASN A 906 16.67 12.20 -7.19
CA ASN A 906 15.84 12.19 -6.00
C ASN A 906 15.77 10.81 -5.35
N ARG A 907 16.38 9.78 -5.95
CA ARG A 907 16.49 8.42 -5.42
C ARG A 907 15.13 7.78 -5.15
N LYS A 908 14.25 7.78 -6.15
CA LYS A 908 12.90 7.21 -6.06
C LYS A 908 12.36 6.79 -7.43
N PRO A 909 11.36 5.90 -7.51
CA PRO A 909 10.66 5.64 -8.76
C PRO A 909 9.95 6.91 -9.27
N LEU A 910 9.81 7.01 -10.59
CA LEU A 910 9.03 8.08 -11.24
C LEU A 910 7.52 7.91 -11.07
N ASP A 911 7.09 6.67 -10.80
CA ASP A 911 5.71 6.29 -10.53
C ASP A 911 5.51 6.01 -9.03
N ALA A 912 4.36 6.42 -8.50
CA ALA A 912 4.02 6.33 -7.08
C ALA A 912 2.55 5.93 -6.92
N TRP A 913 2.29 4.61 -6.84
CA TRP A 913 0.95 4.03 -6.73
C TRP A 913 0.12 4.61 -5.55
N TRP A 914 0.80 4.92 -4.45
CA TRP A 914 0.22 5.45 -3.21
C TRP A 914 -0.21 6.92 -3.31
N MET A 915 0.16 7.65 -4.38
CA MET A 915 -0.32 9.02 -4.59
C MET A 915 -1.83 9.09 -4.78
N SER A 916 -2.48 7.99 -5.18
CA SER A 916 -3.95 7.90 -5.24
C SER A 916 -4.62 8.05 -3.87
N HIS A 917 -3.92 7.70 -2.78
CA HIS A 917 -4.44 7.81 -1.41
C HIS A 917 -4.30 9.21 -0.82
N ARG A 918 -3.39 10.03 -1.37
CA ARG A 918 -3.08 11.38 -0.88
C ARG A 918 -4.31 12.31 -0.76
N PRO A 919 -5.24 12.38 -1.75
CA PRO A 919 -6.46 13.19 -1.64
C PRO A 919 -7.42 12.71 -0.55
N LEU A 920 -7.43 11.39 -0.24
CA LEU A 920 -8.32 10.83 0.78
C LEU A 920 -7.96 11.34 2.18
N VAL A 921 -6.69 11.67 2.43
CA VAL A 921 -6.25 12.27 3.70
C VAL A 921 -6.96 13.61 3.94
N ASP A 922 -6.92 14.51 2.96
CA ASP A 922 -7.55 15.85 3.05
C ASP A 922 -9.09 15.73 3.07
N LEU A 923 -9.66 14.82 2.28
CA LEU A 923 -11.11 14.62 2.24
C LEU A 923 -11.61 14.10 3.59
N LEU A 924 -11.02 13.02 4.11
CA LEU A 924 -11.45 12.40 5.36
C LEU A 924 -11.05 13.20 6.60
N SER A 925 -10.16 14.19 6.49
CA SER A 925 -9.91 15.18 7.55
C SER A 925 -10.97 16.30 7.56
N GLY A 926 -11.70 16.47 6.45
CA GLY A 926 -12.79 17.41 6.30
C GLY A 926 -12.35 18.75 5.74
N ARG A 927 -11.24 18.77 5.01
CA ARG A 927 -10.77 19.96 4.29
C ARG A 927 -11.86 20.42 3.30
N GLY A 928 -12.31 21.67 3.44
CA GLY A 928 -13.36 22.27 2.62
C GLY A 928 -14.80 22.11 3.17
N LEU A 929 -15.03 21.25 4.17
CA LEU A 929 -16.36 21.06 4.77
C LEU A 929 -16.69 22.04 5.91
N PHE A 930 -15.67 22.58 6.59
CA PHE A 930 -15.82 23.46 7.75
C PHE A 930 -15.70 24.95 7.40
N THR A 931 -15.88 25.33 6.14
CA THR A 931 -15.92 26.76 5.77
C THR A 931 -17.27 27.37 6.19
N PRO A 932 -17.33 28.69 6.51
CA PRO A 932 -18.58 29.36 6.82
C PRO A 932 -19.66 29.16 5.76
N GLU A 933 -19.26 29.10 4.48
CA GLU A 933 -20.16 28.86 3.35
C GLU A 933 -20.70 27.42 3.33
N ALA A 934 -19.87 26.42 3.62
CA ALA A 934 -20.29 25.02 3.70
C ALA A 934 -21.16 24.75 4.94
N GLN A 935 -20.86 25.41 6.06
CA GLN A 935 -21.67 25.35 7.28
C GLN A 935 -23.03 26.05 7.08
N ALA A 936 -23.08 27.15 6.34
CA ALA A 936 -24.33 27.81 5.98
C ALA A 936 -25.20 26.93 5.06
N ALA A 937 -24.59 26.21 4.11
CA ALA A 937 -25.31 25.25 3.26
C ALA A 937 -25.86 24.04 4.06
N LEU A 938 -25.07 23.50 4.99
CA LEU A 938 -25.49 22.41 5.88
C LEU A 938 -26.60 22.84 6.86
N ALA A 939 -26.54 24.06 7.38
CA ALA A 939 -27.54 24.60 8.30
C ALA A 939 -28.89 24.90 7.62
N ARG A 940 -28.89 25.38 6.36
CA ARG A 940 -30.14 25.57 5.58
C ARG A 940 -30.89 24.24 5.41
N ASN A 941 -30.19 23.15 5.10
CA ASN A 941 -30.79 21.81 4.98
C ASN A 941 -31.32 21.22 6.31
N GLN A 942 -30.88 21.73 7.45
CA GLN A 942 -31.42 21.34 8.77
C GLN A 942 -32.61 22.21 9.19
N ALA A 943 -32.75 23.42 8.63
CA ALA A 943 -33.85 24.34 8.91
C ALA A 943 -35.06 24.18 7.95
N ASP A 944 -34.83 23.59 6.76
CA ASP A 944 -35.88 23.22 5.79
C ASP A 944 -36.51 21.83 6.04
N LYS A 945 -36.17 21.16 7.15
CA LYS A 945 -36.87 19.99 7.70
C LYS A 945 -37.56 20.38 9.01
#